data_AF-A0A9D2E4F3-F1
#
_entry.id   AF-A0A9D2E4F3-F1
#
_cell.length_a   1.000
_cell.length_b   1.000
_cell.length_c   1.000
_cell.angle_alpha   90.00
_cell.angle_beta   90.00
_cell.angle_gamma   90.00
#
_symmetry.space_group_name_H-M   'P 1'
#
loop_
_entity.id
_entity.type
_entity.pdbx_description
1 polymer ?
#
loop_
_entity_poly.entity_id
_entity_poly.type
_entity_poly.pdbx_seq_one_letter_code
_entity_poly.pdbx_strand_id
1 'polypeptide(L)'
;MKNARTAAFGALFRRAAALLFLLALSALAACPAFADAASTVWVDGVEITASGAELPAGVTWDGSVLTLNNANLTRTHFDSRDFREAAILANGDLIIRLTGTNTISVANGTYRLDGICAAGVVTIEGDGSLDVLASGTETCTYDVSAFSTTFTPGEAGLVINSGTVTLSATAPQGRGFHIDMSGAPRYLRVNGGSLTLTGSLVASYLAPDISNYGSAAVTASLDVSGTPTTDYTPFAPSQGRYKYLKVGATQYDENGFAEGGHFQPAVLAADGVYEISNAGQLFWFGQKVAEAEANATLNARLTTDITIPAGREWTPIAAGKYGVPYTGTFNGQSYAITGLTVSAASTMNVSSGLVKTLGAGGVVKNLTLRNASIVPPSGYAGAVCGANYGTIENCFAEGGQIGVTAMYGGGVTGENAGTILCCGSSATVNSASGNTIGGIAGINSGTIQNCWNTGAVTGGWYVGGIAGEAATGSSIANCYNTGAVASTLPGFESTAGGIAGAVFSLPQNSYYLASSATGDGGRTQAQFASGEVAWLLNGGTTPTVPAVWGQTLSGDGAEALPALGGAQVYKGWEACWSAAETFGNDPDKLHAVKPAHDFSLLQKDEADHWYACANAGCTAIDRKAAHTFGAYAPDDNATCTDDGTETALCTVCGASHTRTIAGSALGHTGGTATCSEKALCTRCGQPYGELDSSNHAGGRVTRNAVAVGCTSDGYTGDVCCAGCGAVLEQGAVIAAGHQFRDGVCLVCGAQQSPLSGALEAAGLPVTGDESRLVAWTLLLTAAGSGLILCAWVQRRAKAKDTSSED
;
A
#
# COMPACT_ATOMS: atom_id res chain seq x y z
N MET A 1 35.78 29.05 -58.08
CA MET A 1 34.59 29.88 -58.38
C MET A 1 33.66 29.31 -59.47
N LYS A 2 33.49 27.97 -59.57
CA LYS A 2 32.48 27.35 -60.48
C LYS A 2 31.39 26.55 -59.77
N ASN A 3 31.47 26.33 -58.45
CA ASN A 3 30.49 25.52 -57.71
C ASN A 3 29.48 26.32 -56.87
N ALA A 4 29.58 27.66 -56.82
CA ALA A 4 28.63 28.50 -56.08
C ALA A 4 27.45 29.01 -56.94
N ARG A 5 27.55 28.94 -58.28
CA ARG A 5 26.50 29.45 -59.19
C ARG A 5 25.38 28.43 -59.49
N THR A 6 25.63 27.13 -59.32
CA THR A 6 24.64 26.07 -59.56
C THR A 6 23.66 25.88 -58.39
N ALA A 7 24.08 26.18 -57.16
CA ALA A 7 23.19 26.14 -55.99
C ALA A 7 22.18 27.31 -55.97
N ALA A 8 22.59 28.49 -56.47
CA ALA A 8 21.72 29.66 -56.53
C ALA A 8 20.63 29.55 -57.61
N PHE A 9 20.93 28.92 -58.76
CA PHE A 9 19.94 28.71 -59.83
C PHE A 9 18.88 27.66 -59.47
N GLY A 10 19.23 26.61 -58.72
CA GLY A 10 18.28 25.60 -58.23
C GLY A 10 17.32 26.13 -57.17
N ALA A 11 17.76 27.07 -56.32
CA ALA A 11 16.92 27.72 -55.32
C ALA A 11 15.93 28.73 -55.94
N LEU A 12 16.33 29.43 -57.01
CA LEU A 12 15.43 30.35 -57.73
C LEU A 12 14.35 29.59 -58.52
N PHE A 13 14.67 28.45 -59.14
CA PHE A 13 13.69 27.65 -59.88
C PHE A 13 12.67 26.95 -58.96
N ARG A 14 13.10 26.51 -57.76
CA ARG A 14 12.17 25.98 -56.73
C ARG A 14 11.27 27.06 -56.13
N ARG A 15 11.75 28.30 -55.99
CA ARG A 15 10.91 29.43 -55.54
C ARG A 15 9.96 29.93 -56.63
N ALA A 16 10.37 29.93 -57.90
CA ALA A 16 9.49 30.29 -59.02
C ALA A 16 8.42 29.21 -59.29
N ALA A 17 8.76 27.92 -59.16
CA ALA A 17 7.79 26.82 -59.24
C ALA A 17 6.83 26.82 -58.05
N ALA A 18 7.31 27.10 -56.82
CA ALA A 18 6.45 27.27 -55.65
C ALA A 18 5.53 28.50 -55.78
N LEU A 19 5.99 29.61 -56.37
CA LEU A 19 5.18 30.81 -56.55
C LEU A 19 4.14 30.67 -57.67
N LEU A 20 4.46 29.95 -58.77
CA LEU A 20 3.47 29.60 -59.80
C LEU A 20 2.47 28.54 -59.29
N PHE A 21 2.87 27.63 -58.39
CA PHE A 21 1.97 26.68 -57.73
C PHE A 21 1.09 27.37 -56.68
N LEU A 22 1.61 28.38 -55.96
CA LEU A 22 0.86 29.23 -55.02
C LEU A 22 -0.13 30.20 -55.71
N LEU A 23 0.17 30.66 -56.92
CA LEU A 23 -0.77 31.45 -57.74
C LEU A 23 -1.81 30.59 -58.44
N ALA A 24 -1.49 29.33 -58.81
CA ALA A 24 -2.46 28.38 -59.34
C ALA A 24 -3.34 27.70 -58.25
N LEU A 25 -2.89 27.64 -56.99
CA LEU A 25 -3.70 27.18 -55.85
C LEU A 25 -4.71 28.23 -55.34
N SER A 26 -4.61 29.48 -55.78
CA SER A 26 -5.61 30.52 -55.47
C SER A 26 -6.86 30.46 -56.38
N ALA A 27 -6.96 29.47 -57.27
CA ALA A 27 -8.07 29.28 -58.19
C ALA A 27 -8.62 27.84 -58.25
N LEU A 28 -8.20 26.94 -57.36
CA LEU A 28 -8.95 25.72 -57.06
C LEU A 28 -9.44 25.81 -55.62
N ALA A 29 -10.67 26.31 -55.49
CA ALA A 29 -11.46 26.15 -54.29
C ALA A 29 -11.47 24.65 -53.92
N ALA A 30 -10.74 24.30 -52.87
CA ALA A 30 -10.97 23.07 -52.14
C ALA A 30 -12.44 23.10 -51.72
N CYS A 31 -13.23 22.15 -52.20
CA CYS A 31 -14.60 21.94 -51.77
C CYS A 31 -14.58 21.69 -50.25
N PRO A 32 -15.13 22.60 -49.42
CA PRO A 32 -15.52 22.24 -48.08
C PRO A 32 -16.86 21.53 -48.22
N ALA A 33 -16.99 20.30 -47.70
CA ALA A 33 -18.32 19.77 -47.39
C ALA A 33 -18.44 19.68 -45.86
N PHE A 34 -18.12 20.77 -45.18
CA PHE A 34 -19.10 21.25 -44.23
C PHE A 34 -20.23 21.79 -45.10
N ALA A 35 -21.33 21.07 -45.13
CA ALA A 35 -22.54 21.59 -45.71
C ALA A 35 -22.81 22.96 -45.08
N ASP A 36 -23.00 23.98 -45.91
CA ASP A 36 -23.52 25.24 -45.41
C ASP A 36 -24.85 24.92 -44.72
N ALA A 37 -24.93 25.18 -43.41
CA ALA A 37 -26.18 25.08 -42.67
C ALA A 37 -27.25 25.86 -43.43
N ALA A 38 -28.46 25.31 -43.53
CA ALA A 38 -29.54 25.97 -44.28
C ALA A 38 -29.67 27.44 -43.86
N SER A 39 -29.41 28.34 -44.82
CA SER A 39 -29.40 29.79 -44.57
C SER A 39 -30.76 30.34 -44.13
N THR A 40 -31.81 29.59 -44.41
CA THR A 40 -33.20 29.89 -44.07
C THR A 40 -33.95 28.58 -43.86
N VAL A 41 -34.66 28.49 -42.73
CA VAL A 41 -35.48 27.33 -42.37
C VAL A 41 -36.85 27.80 -41.93
N TRP A 42 -37.89 27.19 -42.50
CA TRP A 42 -39.29 27.42 -42.14
C TRP A 42 -39.88 26.16 -41.51
N VAL A 43 -40.66 26.32 -40.45
CA VAL A 43 -41.35 25.24 -39.74
C VAL A 43 -42.76 25.71 -39.39
N ASP A 44 -43.77 24.95 -39.80
CA ASP A 44 -45.19 25.25 -39.53
C ASP A 44 -45.62 26.67 -39.96
N GLY A 45 -45.03 27.15 -41.06
CA GLY A 45 -45.26 28.49 -41.61
C GLY A 45 -44.49 29.62 -40.92
N VAL A 46 -43.60 29.31 -39.97
CA VAL A 46 -42.76 30.29 -39.25
C VAL A 46 -41.30 30.16 -39.70
N GLU A 47 -40.65 31.28 -40.03
CA GLU A 47 -39.22 31.29 -40.32
C GLU A 47 -38.43 31.21 -39.00
N ILE A 48 -37.88 30.05 -38.69
CA ILE A 48 -37.20 29.80 -37.41
C ILE A 48 -35.77 30.36 -37.36
N THR A 49 -35.23 30.73 -38.53
CA THR A 49 -33.94 31.44 -38.67
C THR A 49 -34.07 32.95 -38.47
N ALA A 50 -35.29 33.49 -38.37
CA ALA A 50 -35.52 34.90 -38.11
C ALA A 50 -35.32 35.24 -36.62
N SER A 51 -34.65 36.36 -36.35
CA SER A 51 -34.42 36.84 -34.98
C SER A 51 -35.76 37.10 -34.26
N GLY A 52 -35.95 36.47 -33.09
CA GLY A 52 -37.14 36.66 -32.27
C GLY A 52 -38.39 35.90 -32.72
N ALA A 53 -38.26 34.91 -33.61
CA ALA A 53 -39.38 34.05 -34.00
C ALA A 53 -39.91 33.25 -32.79
N GLU A 54 -41.23 33.25 -32.61
CA GLU A 54 -41.90 32.35 -31.67
C GLU A 54 -42.01 30.96 -32.32
N LEU A 55 -41.30 29.99 -31.77
CA LEU A 55 -41.20 28.65 -32.36
C LEU A 55 -42.49 27.84 -32.11
N PRO A 56 -42.91 26.98 -33.06
CA PRO A 56 -44.03 26.08 -32.86
C PRO A 56 -43.84 25.17 -31.63
N ALA A 57 -44.94 24.73 -31.03
CA ALA A 57 -44.89 23.86 -29.85
C ALA A 57 -44.12 22.56 -30.14
N GLY A 58 -43.20 22.20 -29.24
CA GLY A 58 -42.34 21.02 -29.39
C GLY A 58 -41.18 21.20 -30.39
N VAL A 59 -40.95 22.41 -30.91
CA VAL A 59 -39.87 22.70 -31.85
C VAL A 59 -38.79 23.56 -31.20
N THR A 60 -37.52 23.16 -31.33
CA THR A 60 -36.36 24.00 -30.97
C THR A 60 -35.31 24.02 -32.07
N TRP A 61 -34.57 25.12 -32.18
CA TRP A 61 -33.50 25.32 -33.17
C TRP A 61 -32.24 25.86 -32.50
N ASP A 62 -31.10 25.19 -32.70
CA ASP A 62 -29.81 25.59 -32.11
C ASP A 62 -28.89 26.37 -33.07
N GLY A 63 -29.38 26.69 -34.28
CA GLY A 63 -28.59 27.28 -35.35
C GLY A 63 -28.12 26.26 -36.39
N SER A 64 -28.21 24.97 -36.09
CA SER A 64 -27.76 23.89 -36.99
C SER A 64 -28.68 22.67 -37.01
N VAL A 65 -29.33 22.36 -35.88
CA VAL A 65 -30.19 21.19 -35.69
C VAL A 65 -31.59 21.63 -35.27
N LEU A 66 -32.59 21.08 -35.98
CA LEU A 66 -34.00 21.20 -35.66
C LEU A 66 -34.41 20.06 -34.75
N THR A 67 -34.74 20.33 -33.50
CA THR A 67 -35.24 19.30 -32.58
C THR A 67 -36.77 19.32 -32.55
N LEU A 68 -37.38 18.16 -32.76
CA LEU A 68 -38.80 17.90 -32.60
C LEU A 68 -39.02 17.05 -31.35
N ASN A 69 -39.80 17.56 -30.40
CA ASN A 69 -40.15 16.90 -29.15
C ASN A 69 -41.65 16.96 -28.92
N ASN A 70 -42.34 15.86 -29.22
CA ASN A 70 -43.80 15.79 -29.22
C ASN A 70 -44.46 16.90 -30.08
N ALA A 71 -43.81 17.24 -31.20
CA ALA A 71 -44.28 18.28 -32.13
C ALA A 71 -45.43 17.78 -33.01
N ASN A 72 -46.36 18.68 -33.32
CA ASN A 72 -47.46 18.43 -34.27
C ASN A 72 -47.56 19.60 -35.25
N LEU A 73 -47.04 19.40 -36.47
CA LEU A 73 -46.98 20.43 -37.51
C LEU A 73 -48.09 20.20 -38.53
N THR A 74 -48.85 21.25 -38.85
CA THR A 74 -50.06 21.15 -39.68
C THR A 74 -50.17 22.22 -40.76
N ARG A 75 -49.29 23.22 -40.73
CA ARG A 75 -49.25 24.36 -41.64
C ARG A 75 -48.03 24.27 -42.55
N THR A 76 -48.15 24.90 -43.71
CA THR A 76 -47.07 24.99 -44.69
C THR A 76 -46.59 26.41 -44.88
N HIS A 77 -45.37 26.53 -45.39
CA HIS A 77 -44.83 27.75 -45.99
C HIS A 77 -44.76 27.61 -47.51
N PHE A 78 -45.19 28.63 -48.25
CA PHE A 78 -45.09 28.68 -49.72
C PHE A 78 -43.78 29.33 -50.16
N ASP A 79 -42.97 28.58 -50.90
CA ASP A 79 -41.78 29.07 -51.60
C ASP A 79 -42.10 29.42 -53.05
N SER A 80 -42.04 30.72 -53.35
CA SER A 80 -42.27 31.25 -54.69
C SER A 80 -41.17 30.91 -55.70
N ARG A 81 -39.98 30.45 -55.27
CA ARG A 81 -38.86 30.15 -56.18
C ARG A 81 -39.11 28.87 -56.96
N ASP A 82 -39.59 27.84 -56.27
CA ASP A 82 -39.83 26.51 -56.85
C ASP A 82 -41.32 26.14 -56.92
N PHE A 83 -42.20 27.07 -56.55
CA PHE A 83 -43.65 26.85 -56.43
C PHE A 83 -43.95 25.60 -55.59
N ARG A 84 -43.45 25.62 -54.35
CA ARG A 84 -43.58 24.51 -53.39
C ARG A 84 -44.18 25.00 -52.09
N GLU A 85 -44.90 24.13 -51.41
CA GLU A 85 -45.44 24.36 -50.08
C GLU A 85 -44.92 23.26 -49.17
N ALA A 86 -44.27 23.60 -48.05
CA ALA A 86 -43.74 22.58 -47.14
C ALA A 86 -44.02 22.88 -45.67
N ALA A 87 -44.26 21.84 -44.86
CA ALA A 87 -44.38 22.00 -43.40
C ALA A 87 -43.03 22.38 -42.77
N ILE A 88 -41.96 21.74 -43.27
CA ILE A 88 -40.58 22.11 -43.02
C ILE A 88 -39.91 22.41 -44.36
N LEU A 89 -39.37 23.61 -44.52
CA LEU A 89 -38.60 24.03 -45.71
C LEU A 89 -37.20 24.45 -45.29
N ALA A 90 -36.17 23.92 -45.96
CA ALA A 90 -34.78 24.31 -45.75
C ALA A 90 -34.06 24.58 -47.08
N ASN A 91 -33.28 25.66 -47.15
CA ASN A 91 -32.50 26.03 -48.34
C ASN A 91 -31.08 25.44 -48.39
N GLY A 92 -30.85 24.33 -47.67
CA GLY A 92 -29.60 23.60 -47.61
C GLY A 92 -29.80 22.30 -46.85
N ASP A 93 -28.71 21.76 -46.28
CA ASP A 93 -28.79 20.57 -45.45
C ASP A 93 -29.62 20.83 -44.19
N LEU A 94 -30.40 19.82 -43.81
CA LEU A 94 -31.33 19.88 -42.70
C LEU A 94 -31.11 18.69 -41.78
N ILE A 95 -30.76 18.94 -40.52
CA ILE A 95 -30.67 17.91 -39.48
C ILE A 95 -31.90 18.04 -38.58
N ILE A 96 -32.66 16.94 -38.46
CA ILE A 96 -33.82 16.83 -37.58
C ILE A 96 -33.52 15.81 -36.47
N ARG A 97 -33.57 16.26 -35.22
CA ARG A 97 -33.44 15.41 -34.04
C ARG A 97 -34.81 15.13 -33.43
N LEU A 98 -35.15 13.85 -33.30
CA LEU A 98 -36.44 13.38 -32.81
C LEU A 98 -36.35 12.95 -31.36
N THR A 99 -37.30 13.44 -30.56
CA THR A 99 -37.60 12.94 -29.21
C THR A 99 -39.12 12.82 -29.06
N GLY A 100 -39.60 11.86 -28.27
CA GLY A 100 -41.04 11.63 -28.13
C GLY A 100 -41.73 11.24 -29.45
N THR A 101 -43.00 11.60 -29.62
CA THR A 101 -43.80 11.25 -30.81
C THR A 101 -44.16 12.50 -31.61
N ASN A 102 -43.65 12.61 -32.83
CA ASN A 102 -43.80 13.80 -33.67
C ASN A 102 -44.65 13.50 -34.90
N THR A 103 -45.41 14.50 -35.34
CA THR A 103 -46.32 14.38 -36.48
C THR A 103 -46.21 15.59 -37.40
N ILE A 104 -46.25 15.35 -38.70
CA ILE A 104 -46.43 16.35 -39.75
C ILE A 104 -47.63 15.91 -40.58
N SER A 105 -48.71 16.69 -40.57
CA SER A 105 -49.92 16.37 -41.33
C SER A 105 -50.36 17.57 -42.13
N VAL A 106 -50.03 17.59 -43.42
CA VAL A 106 -50.32 18.71 -44.32
C VAL A 106 -51.21 18.28 -45.48
N ALA A 107 -52.12 19.17 -45.86
CA ALA A 107 -53.15 18.90 -46.86
C ALA A 107 -53.50 20.15 -47.69
N ASN A 108 -54.19 19.92 -48.82
CA ASN A 108 -54.80 20.97 -49.66
C ASN A 108 -53.81 21.97 -50.24
N GLY A 109 -52.58 21.53 -50.54
CA GLY A 109 -51.59 22.42 -51.14
C GLY A 109 -51.99 22.89 -52.54
N THR A 110 -51.72 24.15 -52.85
CA THR A 110 -52.06 24.76 -54.16
C THR A 110 -51.06 24.34 -55.23
N TYR A 111 -49.82 24.07 -54.82
CA TYR A 111 -48.72 23.71 -55.70
C TYR A 111 -48.16 22.33 -55.31
N ARG A 112 -46.86 22.06 -55.53
CA ARG A 112 -46.22 20.85 -54.99
C ARG A 112 -46.23 20.94 -53.47
N LEU A 113 -46.83 19.94 -52.82
CA LEU A 113 -46.98 19.89 -51.37
C LEU A 113 -45.98 18.90 -50.79
N ASP A 114 -45.18 19.36 -49.85
CA ASP A 114 -44.12 18.64 -49.18
C ASP A 114 -44.40 18.58 -47.67
N GLY A 115 -44.19 17.44 -47.01
CA GLY A 115 -44.09 17.43 -45.55
C GLY A 115 -42.79 18.11 -45.10
N ILE A 116 -41.68 17.64 -45.66
CA ILE A 116 -40.33 18.16 -45.46
C ILE A 116 -39.71 18.38 -46.84
N CYS A 117 -39.12 19.55 -47.04
CA CYS A 117 -38.46 19.92 -48.29
C CYS A 117 -37.11 20.54 -47.98
N ALA A 118 -36.02 19.98 -48.51
CA ALA A 118 -34.67 20.52 -48.35
C ALA A 118 -33.92 20.61 -49.69
N ALA A 119 -33.26 21.74 -49.91
CA ALA A 119 -32.31 21.95 -51.00
C ALA A 119 -30.92 21.36 -50.67
N GLY A 120 -30.90 20.13 -50.14
CA GLY A 120 -29.73 19.48 -49.57
C GLY A 120 -30.02 18.07 -49.05
N VAL A 121 -29.23 17.61 -48.09
CA VAL A 121 -29.42 16.34 -47.38
C VAL A 121 -30.34 16.53 -46.18
N VAL A 122 -31.41 15.74 -46.11
CA VAL A 122 -32.24 15.62 -44.90
C VAL A 122 -31.67 14.49 -44.05
N THR A 123 -31.18 14.82 -42.85
CA THR A 123 -30.69 13.86 -41.87
C THR A 123 -31.66 13.78 -40.70
N ILE A 124 -32.14 12.59 -40.38
CA ILE A 124 -33.00 12.34 -39.22
C ILE A 124 -32.24 11.48 -38.20
N GLU A 125 -32.26 11.91 -36.94
CA GLU A 125 -31.61 11.22 -35.82
C GLU A 125 -32.44 11.35 -34.53
N GLY A 126 -32.07 10.64 -33.47
CA GLY A 126 -32.74 10.66 -32.17
C GLY A 126 -33.52 9.39 -31.88
N ASP A 127 -34.06 9.29 -30.67
CA ASP A 127 -34.79 8.12 -30.15
C ASP A 127 -36.31 8.20 -30.34
N GLY A 128 -36.81 9.35 -30.80
CA GLY A 128 -38.23 9.58 -31.04
C GLY A 128 -38.77 8.98 -32.35
N SER A 129 -40.06 9.22 -32.58
CA SER A 129 -40.76 8.88 -33.83
C SER A 129 -41.20 10.13 -34.59
N LEU A 130 -41.31 9.98 -35.91
CA LEU A 130 -41.85 10.98 -36.83
C LEU A 130 -42.80 10.30 -37.82
N ASP A 131 -44.05 10.75 -37.85
CA ASP A 131 -45.04 10.37 -38.84
C ASP A 131 -45.34 11.57 -39.76
N VAL A 132 -45.08 11.43 -41.06
CA VAL A 132 -45.30 12.48 -42.06
C VAL A 132 -46.37 12.02 -43.03
N LEU A 133 -47.45 12.80 -43.11
CA LEU A 133 -48.57 12.60 -44.01
C LEU A 133 -48.78 13.86 -44.86
N ALA A 134 -48.39 13.80 -46.13
CA ALA A 134 -48.73 14.80 -47.14
C ALA A 134 -49.88 14.30 -48.04
N SER A 135 -51.02 15.00 -48.00
CA SER A 135 -52.25 14.62 -48.71
C SER A 135 -52.75 15.70 -49.69
N GLY A 136 -53.19 15.35 -50.89
CA GLY A 136 -53.59 16.35 -51.89
C GLY A 136 -54.41 15.81 -53.05
N THR A 137 -55.05 16.70 -53.81
CA THR A 137 -56.08 16.33 -54.81
C THR A 137 -55.55 16.17 -56.23
N GLU A 138 -54.62 17.00 -56.73
CA GLU A 138 -54.23 16.99 -58.16
C GLU A 138 -52.75 17.34 -58.48
N THR A 139 -51.91 17.70 -57.50
CA THR A 139 -50.49 18.06 -57.69
C THR A 139 -49.53 16.94 -57.22
N CYS A 140 -48.25 17.02 -57.60
CA CYS A 140 -47.23 16.09 -57.10
C CYS A 140 -47.01 16.32 -55.60
N THR A 141 -47.60 15.48 -54.73
CA THR A 141 -47.37 15.52 -53.27
C THR A 141 -46.20 14.63 -52.88
N TYR A 142 -45.42 15.06 -51.89
CA TYR A 142 -44.29 14.31 -51.37
C TYR A 142 -44.26 14.43 -49.84
N ASP A 143 -43.93 13.38 -49.10
CA ASP A 143 -43.73 13.53 -47.64
C ASP A 143 -42.36 14.13 -47.35
N VAL A 144 -41.33 13.59 -47.99
CA VAL A 144 -39.98 14.15 -47.98
C VAL A 144 -39.52 14.37 -49.41
N SER A 145 -39.10 15.59 -49.72
CA SER A 145 -38.35 15.90 -50.92
C SER A 145 -36.97 16.47 -50.61
N ALA A 146 -35.97 15.92 -51.31
CA ALA A 146 -34.61 16.42 -51.32
C ALA A 146 -34.21 16.75 -52.76
N PHE A 147 -33.66 17.93 -53.01
CA PHE A 147 -33.27 18.34 -54.36
C PHE A 147 -31.92 19.07 -54.35
N SER A 148 -31.15 18.89 -55.42
CA SER A 148 -29.84 19.50 -55.61
C SER A 148 -30.01 20.84 -56.32
N THR A 149 -29.24 21.85 -55.91
CA THR A 149 -29.29 23.19 -56.53
C THR A 149 -28.12 23.43 -57.48
N THR A 150 -27.07 22.61 -57.41
CA THR A 150 -25.82 22.81 -58.18
C THR A 150 -25.35 21.60 -59.00
N PHE A 151 -26.14 20.52 -59.07
CA PHE A 151 -25.81 19.27 -59.78
C PHE A 151 -24.51 18.60 -59.32
N THR A 152 -24.09 18.87 -58.08
CA THR A 152 -22.82 18.39 -57.50
C THR A 152 -23.00 16.99 -56.90
N PRO A 153 -22.03 16.06 -57.05
CA PRO A 153 -22.12 14.72 -56.44
C PRO A 153 -22.29 14.77 -54.91
N GLY A 154 -23.29 14.05 -54.38
CA GLY A 154 -23.51 13.92 -52.93
C GLY A 154 -24.40 15.01 -52.28
N GLU A 155 -24.91 15.94 -53.07
CA GLU A 155 -25.57 17.18 -52.63
C GLU A 155 -27.01 17.02 -52.14
N ALA A 156 -27.71 15.91 -52.43
CA ALA A 156 -29.09 15.71 -51.97
C ALA A 156 -29.36 14.25 -51.60
N GLY A 157 -30.12 14.04 -50.53
CA GLY A 157 -30.44 12.70 -50.04
C GLY A 157 -31.31 12.70 -48.79
N LEU A 158 -31.71 11.51 -48.38
CA LEU A 158 -32.35 11.25 -47.09
C LEU A 158 -31.47 10.26 -46.31
N VAL A 159 -31.12 10.62 -45.08
CA VAL A 159 -30.32 9.81 -44.16
C VAL A 159 -31.11 9.59 -42.87
N ILE A 160 -31.36 8.34 -42.51
CA ILE A 160 -31.96 7.97 -41.23
C ILE A 160 -30.86 7.38 -40.35
N ASN A 161 -30.38 8.11 -39.35
CA ASN A 161 -29.36 7.63 -38.41
C ASN A 161 -29.95 6.84 -37.23
N SER A 162 -31.16 7.17 -36.80
CA SER A 162 -31.87 6.54 -35.67
C SER A 162 -33.35 6.95 -35.67
N GLY A 163 -34.14 6.39 -34.74
CA GLY A 163 -35.56 6.72 -34.55
C GLY A 163 -36.51 5.92 -35.44
N THR A 164 -37.80 6.21 -35.36
CA THR A 164 -38.84 5.56 -36.17
C THR A 164 -39.52 6.57 -37.08
N VAL A 165 -39.31 6.43 -38.39
CA VAL A 165 -39.83 7.35 -39.41
C VAL A 165 -40.86 6.65 -40.30
N THR A 166 -42.05 7.24 -40.40
CA THR A 166 -43.09 6.83 -41.34
C THR A 166 -43.41 7.99 -42.28
N LEU A 167 -43.33 7.74 -43.59
CA LEU A 167 -43.66 8.70 -44.64
C LEU A 167 -44.83 8.13 -45.47
N SER A 168 -45.96 8.85 -45.48
CA SER A 168 -47.20 8.45 -46.14
C SER A 168 -47.82 9.52 -47.06
N ALA A 169 -47.57 9.41 -48.38
CA ALA A 169 -48.09 10.37 -49.34
C ALA A 169 -49.38 9.88 -50.02
N THR A 170 -50.45 10.67 -49.87
CA THR A 170 -51.82 10.33 -50.32
C THR A 170 -52.34 11.31 -51.38
N ALA A 171 -51.96 11.09 -52.66
CA ALA A 171 -52.47 11.82 -53.84
C ALA A 171 -52.21 11.01 -55.12
N PRO A 172 -52.89 11.27 -56.27
CA PRO A 172 -52.66 10.52 -57.51
C PRO A 172 -51.20 10.45 -57.97
N GLN A 173 -50.40 11.48 -57.69
CA GLN A 173 -48.94 11.52 -57.96
C GLN A 173 -48.07 11.45 -56.70
N GLY A 174 -48.65 11.10 -55.56
CA GLY A 174 -48.04 11.15 -54.24
C GLY A 174 -46.86 10.19 -54.08
N ARG A 175 -45.77 10.67 -53.45
CA ARG A 175 -44.56 9.86 -53.18
C ARG A 175 -44.09 9.96 -51.74
N GLY A 176 -43.73 8.82 -51.15
CA GLY A 176 -43.15 8.80 -49.78
C GLY A 176 -41.85 9.58 -49.71
N PHE A 177 -40.92 9.25 -50.60
CA PHE A 177 -39.66 9.97 -50.77
C PHE A 177 -39.45 10.35 -52.23
N HIS A 178 -39.13 11.62 -52.47
CA HIS A 178 -38.80 12.13 -53.78
C HIS A 178 -37.43 12.81 -53.79
N ILE A 179 -36.64 12.47 -54.81
CA ILE A 179 -35.39 13.16 -55.13
C ILE A 179 -35.36 13.48 -56.62
N ASP A 180 -34.97 14.70 -56.98
CA ASP A 180 -35.10 15.23 -58.35
C ASP A 180 -34.01 14.75 -59.32
N MET A 181 -34.20 13.65 -60.06
CA MET A 181 -33.18 12.79 -60.73
C MET A 181 -32.16 13.40 -61.73
N SER A 182 -32.01 14.72 -61.88
CA SER A 182 -31.04 15.31 -62.81
C SER A 182 -29.59 15.35 -62.27
N GLY A 183 -28.70 14.49 -62.80
CA GLY A 183 -27.23 14.50 -62.57
C GLY A 183 -26.71 13.93 -61.23
N ALA A 184 -25.59 13.18 -61.29
CA ALA A 184 -24.71 12.62 -60.23
C ALA A 184 -25.37 11.88 -59.00
N PRO A 185 -24.63 11.09 -58.18
CA PRO A 185 -25.23 10.03 -57.35
C PRO A 185 -26.02 10.58 -56.15
N ARG A 186 -27.21 10.02 -55.96
CA ARG A 186 -28.22 10.33 -54.93
C ARG A 186 -28.40 9.12 -54.02
N TYR A 187 -28.73 9.35 -52.76
CA TYR A 187 -28.86 8.26 -51.81
C TYR A 187 -30.08 8.42 -50.90
N LEU A 188 -30.69 7.27 -50.65
CA LEU A 188 -31.52 7.02 -49.49
C LEU A 188 -30.66 6.15 -48.58
N ARG A 189 -30.19 6.64 -47.43
CA ARG A 189 -29.39 5.84 -46.49
C ARG A 189 -30.19 5.62 -45.23
N VAL A 190 -30.18 4.38 -44.76
CA VAL A 190 -30.74 4.03 -43.45
C VAL A 190 -29.59 3.47 -42.64
N ASN A 191 -29.00 4.35 -41.84
CA ASN A 191 -27.86 4.09 -40.98
C ASN A 191 -28.25 3.50 -39.61
N GLY A 192 -29.52 3.59 -39.24
CA GLY A 192 -30.07 3.07 -38.00
C GLY A 192 -31.54 3.44 -37.87
N GLY A 193 -32.21 2.94 -36.83
CA GLY A 193 -33.66 3.14 -36.67
C GLY A 193 -34.48 2.41 -37.74
N SER A 194 -35.74 2.81 -37.91
CA SER A 194 -36.65 2.18 -38.88
C SER A 194 -37.26 3.20 -39.82
N LEU A 195 -37.37 2.85 -41.10
CA LEU A 195 -38.01 3.68 -42.13
C LEU A 195 -39.17 2.90 -42.75
N THR A 196 -40.36 3.47 -42.74
CA THR A 196 -41.52 2.98 -43.49
C THR A 196 -41.94 4.04 -44.50
N LEU A 197 -41.93 3.69 -45.79
CA LEU A 197 -42.35 4.54 -46.89
C LEU A 197 -43.58 3.94 -47.55
N THR A 198 -44.61 4.78 -47.70
CA THR A 198 -45.82 4.49 -48.46
C THR A 198 -46.09 5.65 -49.40
N GLY A 199 -46.45 5.35 -50.64
CA GLY A 199 -46.79 6.38 -51.62
C GLY A 199 -47.87 5.89 -52.55
N SER A 200 -48.85 6.76 -52.81
CA SER A 200 -49.95 6.46 -53.73
C SER A 200 -49.46 6.13 -55.15
N LEU A 201 -48.42 6.80 -55.64
CA LEU A 201 -47.77 6.47 -56.91
C LEU A 201 -46.53 5.58 -56.71
N VAL A 202 -45.60 5.98 -55.85
CA VAL A 202 -44.35 5.26 -55.56
C VAL A 202 -43.84 5.70 -54.19
N ALA A 203 -43.37 4.77 -53.35
CA ALA A 203 -42.71 5.05 -52.08
C ALA A 203 -41.31 5.65 -52.27
N SER A 204 -40.48 5.10 -53.17
CA SER A 204 -39.15 5.63 -53.50
C SER A 204 -38.67 5.19 -54.89
N TYR A 205 -37.86 6.03 -55.55
CA TYR A 205 -37.12 5.72 -56.79
C TYR A 205 -35.70 5.19 -56.53
N LEU A 206 -35.25 5.21 -55.29
CA LEU A 206 -33.94 4.72 -54.90
C LEU A 206 -34.10 3.52 -53.99
N ALA A 207 -33.31 2.50 -54.26
CA ALA A 207 -33.00 1.48 -53.27
C ALA A 207 -32.34 2.16 -52.06
N PRO A 208 -32.77 1.85 -50.82
CA PRO A 208 -32.02 2.30 -49.66
C PRO A 208 -30.62 1.67 -49.72
N ASP A 209 -29.60 2.51 -49.62
CA ASP A 209 -28.23 2.10 -49.35
C ASP A 209 -28.15 1.61 -47.91
N ILE A 210 -28.33 0.29 -47.79
CA ILE A 210 -28.11 -0.52 -46.59
C ILE A 210 -26.81 -1.33 -46.72
N SER A 211 -25.92 -0.96 -47.65
CA SER A 211 -24.68 -1.72 -47.88
C SER A 211 -23.81 -1.78 -46.62
N ASN A 212 -23.96 -0.77 -45.78
CA ASN A 212 -23.39 -0.68 -44.44
C ASN A 212 -24.34 -1.19 -43.34
N TYR A 213 -25.40 -1.98 -43.60
CA TYR A 213 -26.41 -2.42 -42.62
C TYR A 213 -27.05 -3.78 -42.96
N GLY A 214 -26.24 -4.80 -43.28
CA GLY A 214 -26.65 -6.09 -43.86
C GLY A 214 -27.63 -6.97 -43.06
N SER A 215 -28.10 -6.55 -41.88
CA SER A 215 -29.11 -7.23 -41.05
C SER A 215 -30.44 -6.49 -40.92
N ALA A 216 -30.60 -5.32 -41.54
CA ALA A 216 -31.89 -4.65 -41.55
C ALA A 216 -32.92 -5.51 -42.30
N ALA A 217 -34.03 -5.85 -41.65
CA ALA A 217 -35.14 -6.51 -42.32
C ALA A 217 -35.72 -5.53 -43.35
N VAL A 218 -35.34 -5.69 -44.61
CA VAL A 218 -35.85 -4.89 -45.72
C VAL A 218 -36.96 -5.64 -46.41
N THR A 219 -38.15 -5.07 -46.29
CA THR A 219 -39.35 -5.51 -47.00
C THR A 219 -39.71 -4.45 -48.01
N ALA A 220 -39.85 -4.81 -49.28
CA ALA A 220 -40.33 -3.90 -50.31
C ALA A 220 -41.41 -4.58 -51.15
N SER A 221 -42.35 -3.83 -51.73
CA SER A 221 -43.32 -4.38 -52.68
C SER A 221 -43.44 -3.51 -53.94
N LEU A 222 -43.86 -4.16 -55.04
CA LEU A 222 -44.04 -3.56 -56.36
C LEU A 222 -45.51 -3.49 -56.79
N ASP A 223 -46.46 -3.97 -55.97
CA ASP A 223 -47.87 -4.07 -56.39
C ASP A 223 -48.56 -2.69 -56.48
N VAL A 224 -49.52 -2.60 -57.40
CA VAL A 224 -50.22 -1.35 -57.75
C VAL A 224 -51.27 -0.90 -56.72
N SER A 225 -51.57 -1.73 -55.72
CA SER A 225 -52.73 -1.56 -54.82
C SER A 225 -52.39 -1.01 -53.44
N GLY A 226 -51.10 -0.97 -53.06
CA GLY A 226 -50.68 -0.46 -51.74
C GLY A 226 -51.04 -1.38 -50.57
N THR A 227 -51.52 -2.59 -50.85
CA THR A 227 -51.75 -3.63 -49.84
C THR A 227 -50.41 -4.35 -49.59
N PRO A 228 -49.98 -4.61 -48.33
CA PRO A 228 -48.82 -5.45 -48.08
C PRO A 228 -49.18 -6.90 -48.41
N THR A 229 -49.13 -7.24 -49.70
CA THR A 229 -49.48 -8.57 -50.19
C THR A 229 -48.38 -9.05 -51.10
N THR A 230 -47.65 -10.06 -50.59
CA THR A 230 -46.39 -10.61 -51.11
C THR A 230 -45.21 -9.64 -51.03
N ASP A 231 -44.59 -9.59 -49.86
CA ASP A 231 -43.25 -9.03 -49.65
C ASP A 231 -42.31 -9.52 -50.76
N TYR A 232 -41.66 -8.59 -51.48
CA TYR A 232 -40.63 -8.93 -52.45
C TYR A 232 -39.37 -9.33 -51.68
N THR A 233 -39.30 -10.60 -51.28
CA THR A 233 -38.09 -11.25 -50.81
C THR A 233 -37.55 -12.14 -51.93
N PRO A 234 -36.35 -11.86 -52.49
CA PRO A 234 -35.33 -10.93 -52.00
C PRO A 234 -35.44 -9.52 -52.61
N PHE A 235 -35.10 -8.50 -51.83
CA PHE A 235 -34.86 -7.13 -52.30
C PHE A 235 -34.01 -7.11 -53.59
N ALA A 236 -34.51 -6.45 -54.65
CA ALA A 236 -33.80 -6.29 -55.92
C ALA A 236 -33.36 -4.82 -56.10
N PRO A 237 -32.09 -4.48 -55.83
CA PRO A 237 -31.57 -3.11 -55.96
C PRO A 237 -31.69 -2.54 -57.39
N SER A 238 -31.78 -3.42 -58.39
CA SER A 238 -31.83 -3.05 -59.81
C SER A 238 -33.19 -2.51 -60.29
N GLN A 239 -34.25 -2.60 -59.48
CA GLN A 239 -35.62 -2.22 -59.89
C GLN A 239 -35.92 -0.72 -59.71
N GLY A 240 -35.24 -0.02 -58.79
CA GLY A 240 -35.29 1.45 -58.66
C GLY A 240 -36.68 2.09 -58.50
N ARG A 241 -37.74 1.34 -58.17
CA ARG A 241 -39.10 1.83 -57.93
C ARG A 241 -39.78 0.90 -56.93
N TYR A 242 -40.30 1.42 -55.82
CA TYR A 242 -41.02 0.62 -54.81
C TYR A 242 -42.34 1.29 -54.48
N LYS A 243 -43.44 0.53 -54.34
CA LYS A 243 -44.76 1.04 -53.90
C LYS A 243 -44.88 1.07 -52.37
N TYR A 244 -44.13 0.20 -51.72
CA TYR A 244 -43.92 0.16 -50.29
C TYR A 244 -42.46 -0.21 -50.01
N LEU A 245 -41.84 0.44 -49.02
CA LEU A 245 -40.50 0.11 -48.53
C LEU A 245 -40.50 0.20 -47.01
N LYS A 246 -40.09 -0.87 -46.34
CA LYS A 246 -39.85 -0.92 -44.90
C LYS A 246 -38.44 -1.40 -44.64
N VAL A 247 -37.70 -0.62 -43.87
CA VAL A 247 -36.38 -0.96 -43.33
C VAL A 247 -36.53 -1.05 -41.82
N GLY A 248 -36.36 -2.25 -41.27
CA GLY A 248 -36.44 -2.50 -39.83
C GLY A 248 -35.21 -1.97 -39.06
N ALA A 249 -35.39 -1.75 -37.76
CA ALA A 249 -34.30 -1.35 -36.87
C ALA A 249 -33.20 -2.39 -36.80
N THR A 250 -31.95 -1.95 -36.96
CA THR A 250 -30.76 -2.75 -36.71
C THR A 250 -30.82 -3.34 -35.31
N GLN A 251 -30.68 -4.66 -35.21
CA GLN A 251 -30.65 -5.37 -33.93
C GLN A 251 -29.20 -5.47 -33.48
N TYR A 252 -28.89 -4.89 -32.33
CA TYR A 252 -27.59 -5.01 -31.69
C TYR A 252 -27.65 -6.10 -30.63
N ASP A 253 -26.57 -6.86 -30.49
CA ASP A 253 -26.35 -7.75 -29.36
C ASP A 253 -26.13 -6.96 -28.07
N GLU A 254 -26.01 -7.67 -26.94
CA GLU A 254 -25.75 -7.08 -25.62
C GLU A 254 -24.45 -6.25 -25.55
N ASN A 255 -23.51 -6.49 -26.47
CA ASN A 255 -22.25 -5.78 -26.56
C ASN A 255 -22.30 -4.60 -27.55
N GLY A 256 -23.46 -4.33 -28.17
CA GLY A 256 -23.64 -3.23 -29.12
C GLY A 256 -23.19 -3.54 -30.55
N PHE A 257 -22.99 -4.81 -30.90
CA PHE A 257 -22.63 -5.22 -32.26
C PHE A 257 -23.82 -5.77 -33.02
N ALA A 258 -23.89 -5.49 -34.32
CA ALA A 258 -24.84 -6.13 -35.24
C ALA A 258 -24.11 -6.90 -36.34
N GLU A 259 -24.82 -7.79 -37.04
CA GLU A 259 -24.27 -8.48 -38.22
C GLU A 259 -23.86 -7.45 -39.30
N GLY A 260 -22.86 -7.79 -40.12
CA GLY A 260 -22.31 -6.88 -41.13
C GLY A 260 -21.23 -5.92 -40.59
N GLY A 261 -20.90 -6.00 -39.29
CA GLY A 261 -19.83 -5.20 -38.68
C GLY A 261 -20.30 -3.82 -38.21
N HIS A 262 -21.57 -3.67 -37.86
CA HIS A 262 -22.13 -2.40 -37.41
C HIS A 262 -22.08 -2.27 -35.90
N PHE A 263 -21.99 -1.01 -35.48
CA PHE A 263 -21.74 -0.62 -34.11
C PHE A 263 -22.87 0.28 -33.64
N GLN A 264 -23.38 0.01 -32.43
CA GLN A 264 -24.40 0.84 -31.81
C GLN A 264 -23.87 2.27 -31.62
N PRO A 265 -24.61 3.32 -32.05
CA PRO A 265 -24.20 4.69 -31.80
C PRO A 265 -24.06 5.03 -30.31
N ALA A 266 -23.01 5.77 -29.97
CA ALA A 266 -22.85 6.35 -28.64
C ALA A 266 -23.84 7.51 -28.44
N VAL A 267 -24.34 7.67 -27.22
CA VAL A 267 -25.33 8.71 -26.90
C VAL A 267 -24.61 10.04 -26.75
N LEU A 268 -25.03 11.07 -27.49
CA LEU A 268 -24.50 12.42 -27.29
C LEU A 268 -25.23 13.07 -26.11
N ALA A 269 -24.53 13.31 -25.01
CA ALA A 269 -25.10 14.01 -23.87
C ALA A 269 -25.26 15.51 -24.13
N ALA A 270 -26.09 16.17 -23.31
CA ALA A 270 -26.41 17.59 -23.44
C ALA A 270 -25.20 18.53 -23.32
N ASP A 271 -24.10 18.06 -22.72
CA ASP A 271 -22.83 18.78 -22.61
C ASP A 271 -21.89 18.57 -23.82
N GLY A 272 -22.37 17.91 -24.87
CA GLY A 272 -21.62 17.70 -26.11
C GLY A 272 -20.58 16.57 -26.03
N VAL A 273 -20.69 15.68 -25.04
CA VAL A 273 -19.79 14.53 -24.86
C VAL A 273 -20.52 13.23 -25.18
N TYR A 274 -19.89 12.35 -25.96
CA TYR A 274 -20.44 11.03 -26.25
C TYR A 274 -20.27 10.07 -25.06
N GLU A 275 -21.35 9.42 -24.66
CA GLU A 275 -21.38 8.42 -23.59
C GLU A 275 -21.27 7.01 -24.18
N ILE A 276 -20.28 6.27 -23.70
CA ILE A 276 -19.97 4.90 -24.11
C ILE A 276 -20.29 3.96 -22.95
N SER A 277 -21.16 2.99 -23.21
CA SER A 277 -21.67 2.02 -22.24
C SER A 277 -21.51 0.57 -22.66
N ASN A 278 -21.10 0.29 -23.91
CA ASN A 278 -20.74 -1.04 -24.38
C ASN A 278 -19.65 -0.98 -25.47
N ALA A 279 -19.16 -2.15 -25.88
CA ALA A 279 -18.06 -2.27 -26.85
C ALA A 279 -18.45 -1.74 -28.24
N GLY A 280 -19.70 -1.95 -28.68
CA GLY A 280 -20.22 -1.40 -29.92
C GLY A 280 -20.13 0.11 -29.94
N GLN A 281 -20.58 0.80 -28.89
CA GLN A 281 -20.48 2.25 -28.78
C GLN A 281 -19.03 2.77 -28.81
N LEU A 282 -18.10 2.02 -28.24
CA LEU A 282 -16.67 2.33 -28.32
C LEU A 282 -16.16 2.26 -29.77
N PHE A 283 -16.50 1.20 -30.51
CA PHE A 283 -16.12 1.01 -31.91
C PHE A 283 -16.81 2.04 -32.82
N TRP A 284 -18.06 2.37 -32.54
CA TRP A 284 -18.79 3.43 -33.22
C TRP A 284 -18.10 4.78 -33.03
N PHE A 285 -17.65 5.13 -31.82
CA PHE A 285 -16.98 6.40 -31.58
C PHE A 285 -15.67 6.51 -32.38
N GLY A 286 -14.89 5.42 -32.46
CA GLY A 286 -13.72 5.36 -33.32
C GLY A 286 -14.03 5.60 -34.80
N GLN A 287 -15.12 5.01 -35.32
CA GLN A 287 -15.59 5.29 -36.68
C GLN A 287 -16.06 6.74 -36.85
N LYS A 288 -16.80 7.27 -35.88
CA LYS A 288 -17.32 8.63 -35.91
C LYS A 288 -16.20 9.66 -36.03
N VAL A 289 -15.11 9.47 -35.28
CA VAL A 289 -13.93 10.33 -35.38
C VAL A 289 -13.27 10.22 -36.77
N ALA A 290 -13.21 9.01 -37.34
CA ALA A 290 -12.59 8.77 -38.65
C ALA A 290 -13.38 9.36 -39.85
N GLU A 291 -14.66 9.70 -39.69
CA GLU A 291 -15.51 10.24 -40.77
C GLU A 291 -15.00 11.57 -41.34
N ALA A 292 -14.45 12.44 -40.51
CA ALA A 292 -13.99 13.78 -40.92
C ALA A 292 -12.84 14.27 -40.05
N GLU A 293 -11.92 15.06 -40.62
CA GLU A 293 -10.80 15.63 -39.87
C GLU A 293 -11.27 16.56 -38.74
N ALA A 294 -12.38 17.27 -38.94
CA ALA A 294 -12.96 18.14 -37.92
C ALA A 294 -13.48 17.38 -36.68
N ASN A 295 -13.75 16.08 -36.81
CA ASN A 295 -14.17 15.24 -35.69
C ASN A 295 -13.01 14.89 -34.74
N ALA A 296 -11.78 15.34 -35.02
CA ALA A 296 -10.64 15.19 -34.12
C ALA A 296 -10.89 15.76 -32.72
N THR A 297 -11.81 16.71 -32.56
CA THR A 297 -12.11 17.41 -31.30
C THR A 297 -13.27 16.83 -30.51
N LEU A 298 -13.97 15.81 -31.05
CA LEU A 298 -15.11 15.21 -30.35
C LEU A 298 -14.67 14.61 -29.02
N ASN A 299 -15.51 14.73 -28.00
CA ASN A 299 -15.23 14.24 -26.66
C ASN A 299 -16.03 12.96 -26.37
N ALA A 300 -15.45 12.05 -25.60
CA ALA A 300 -16.14 10.85 -25.11
C ALA A 300 -15.87 10.59 -23.64
N ARG A 301 -16.83 9.95 -22.97
CA ARG A 301 -16.68 9.40 -21.63
C ARG A 301 -17.24 8.00 -21.51
N LEU A 302 -16.57 7.15 -20.73
CA LEU A 302 -17.14 5.87 -20.34
C LEU A 302 -18.16 6.07 -19.21
N THR A 303 -19.19 5.23 -19.17
CA THR A 303 -20.23 5.20 -18.13
C THR A 303 -20.27 3.89 -17.35
N THR A 304 -19.52 2.89 -17.81
CA THR A 304 -19.34 1.58 -17.19
C THR A 304 -18.05 0.95 -17.73
N ASP A 305 -17.60 -0.13 -17.08
CA ASP A 305 -16.56 -0.99 -17.62
C ASP A 305 -17.02 -1.60 -18.96
N ILE A 306 -16.10 -1.62 -19.93
CA ILE A 306 -16.32 -2.13 -21.28
C ILE A 306 -15.50 -3.41 -21.45
N THR A 307 -16.15 -4.51 -21.83
CA THR A 307 -15.46 -5.74 -22.23
C THR A 307 -15.61 -5.94 -23.73
N ILE A 308 -14.49 -6.02 -24.45
CA ILE A 308 -14.48 -6.28 -25.89
C ILE A 308 -14.53 -7.81 -26.09
N PRO A 309 -15.53 -8.35 -26.81
CA PRO A 309 -15.61 -9.77 -27.09
C PRO A 309 -14.38 -10.27 -27.88
N ALA A 310 -13.96 -11.50 -27.60
CA ALA A 310 -12.83 -12.13 -28.29
C ALA A 310 -13.05 -12.18 -29.82
N GLY A 311 -11.96 -12.04 -30.57
CA GLY A 311 -12.00 -12.04 -32.05
C GLY A 311 -12.41 -10.70 -32.68
N ARG A 312 -12.62 -9.65 -31.88
CA ARG A 312 -12.83 -8.29 -32.38
C ARG A 312 -11.49 -7.54 -32.43
N GLU A 313 -11.18 -6.97 -33.59
CA GLU A 313 -9.99 -6.14 -33.79
C GLU A 313 -10.33 -4.66 -33.68
N TRP A 314 -9.54 -3.93 -32.91
CA TRP A 314 -9.67 -2.50 -32.71
C TRP A 314 -8.91 -1.73 -33.78
N THR A 315 -9.57 -0.71 -34.33
CA THR A 315 -8.92 0.31 -35.15
C THR A 315 -8.63 1.52 -34.27
N PRO A 316 -7.35 1.91 -34.09
CA PRO A 316 -7.00 3.07 -33.27
C PRO A 316 -7.71 4.36 -33.71
N ILE A 317 -8.15 5.17 -32.73
CA ILE A 317 -8.84 6.44 -33.00
C ILE A 317 -7.91 7.37 -33.78
N ALA A 318 -8.37 7.83 -34.94
CA ALA A 318 -7.69 8.78 -35.80
C ALA A 318 -8.74 9.53 -36.65
N ALA A 319 -8.56 10.82 -36.87
CA ALA A 319 -9.57 11.64 -37.54
C ALA A 319 -9.37 11.73 -39.05
N GLY A 320 -10.46 11.63 -39.81
CA GLY A 320 -10.45 11.71 -41.27
C GLY A 320 -9.64 10.60 -41.98
N LYS A 321 -9.62 10.67 -43.31
CA LYS A 321 -9.06 9.63 -44.19
C LYS A 321 -7.57 9.37 -43.97
N TYR A 322 -6.79 10.41 -43.64
CA TYR A 322 -5.34 10.31 -43.47
C TYR A 322 -4.91 10.12 -42.01
N GLY A 323 -5.86 10.08 -41.07
CA GLY A 323 -5.61 9.86 -39.65
C GLY A 323 -4.91 11.05 -38.97
N VAL A 324 -5.54 12.22 -39.04
CA VAL A 324 -5.18 13.42 -38.29
C VAL A 324 -5.16 13.11 -36.79
N PRO A 325 -4.21 13.67 -36.01
CA PRO A 325 -4.15 13.46 -34.57
C PRO A 325 -5.46 13.82 -33.86
N TYR A 326 -5.88 12.97 -32.93
CA TYR A 326 -7.05 13.21 -32.09
C TYR A 326 -6.74 14.29 -31.04
N THR A 327 -7.55 15.34 -30.97
CA THR A 327 -7.37 16.49 -30.07
C THR A 327 -8.53 16.68 -29.08
N GLY A 328 -9.51 15.78 -29.10
CA GLY A 328 -10.59 15.73 -28.12
C GLY A 328 -10.16 15.10 -26.79
N THR A 329 -11.11 15.02 -25.86
CA THR A 329 -10.96 14.38 -24.55
C THR A 329 -11.63 13.01 -24.54
N PHE A 330 -10.88 11.96 -24.22
CA PHE A 330 -11.40 10.63 -23.89
C PHE A 330 -11.26 10.39 -22.38
N ASN A 331 -12.37 10.43 -21.65
CA ASN A 331 -12.37 10.30 -20.18
C ASN A 331 -12.95 8.93 -19.77
N GLY A 332 -12.11 8.05 -19.23
CA GLY A 332 -12.56 6.75 -18.74
C GLY A 332 -13.39 6.82 -17.47
N GLN A 333 -13.42 7.95 -16.75
CA GLN A 333 -14.12 8.08 -15.45
C GLN A 333 -13.80 6.96 -14.44
N SER A 334 -12.57 6.47 -14.46
CA SER A 334 -12.05 5.33 -13.68
C SER A 334 -12.61 3.97 -14.08
N TYR A 335 -13.40 3.87 -15.15
CA TYR A 335 -13.80 2.60 -15.76
C TYR A 335 -12.67 1.99 -16.60
N ALA A 336 -12.79 0.69 -16.84
CA ALA A 336 -11.84 -0.09 -17.61
C ALA A 336 -12.36 -0.46 -19.01
N ILE A 337 -11.45 -0.56 -19.99
CA ILE A 337 -11.67 -1.27 -21.25
C ILE A 337 -10.85 -2.55 -21.20
N THR A 338 -11.51 -3.71 -21.29
CA THR A 338 -10.88 -5.02 -21.21
C THR A 338 -10.81 -5.68 -22.59
N GLY A 339 -9.64 -6.24 -22.95
CA GLY A 339 -9.46 -7.06 -24.15
C GLY A 339 -9.21 -6.30 -25.46
N LEU A 340 -8.81 -5.02 -25.37
CA LEU A 340 -8.46 -4.21 -26.54
C LEU A 340 -7.35 -4.88 -27.37
N THR A 341 -7.64 -5.31 -28.59
CA THR A 341 -6.68 -6.02 -29.45
C THR A 341 -6.48 -5.28 -30.76
N VAL A 342 -5.23 -4.92 -31.09
CA VAL A 342 -4.84 -4.34 -32.38
C VAL A 342 -3.94 -5.34 -33.11
N SER A 343 -4.30 -5.71 -34.35
CA SER A 343 -3.60 -6.74 -35.13
C SER A 343 -3.04 -6.22 -36.48
N ALA A 344 -2.26 -7.06 -37.15
CA ALA A 344 -1.32 -6.80 -38.23
C ALA A 344 -1.90 -6.42 -39.61
N ALA A 345 -3.06 -5.76 -39.68
CA ALA A 345 -3.63 -5.33 -40.97
C ALA A 345 -2.75 -4.24 -41.61
N SER A 346 -2.07 -4.64 -42.69
CA SER A 346 -0.94 -3.98 -43.31
C SER A 346 -1.25 -2.57 -43.83
N THR A 347 -0.72 -1.56 -43.14
CA THR A 347 -0.29 -0.30 -43.76
C THR A 347 1.04 0.13 -43.12
N MET A 348 1.89 0.82 -43.89
CA MET A 348 3.16 1.36 -43.38
C MET A 348 2.88 2.48 -42.37
N ASN A 349 3.62 2.50 -41.24
CA ASN A 349 3.59 3.53 -40.20
C ASN A 349 2.27 3.62 -39.38
N VAL A 350 1.84 2.50 -38.79
CA VAL A 350 0.65 2.43 -37.92
C VAL A 350 1.01 2.50 -36.44
N SER A 351 1.22 3.72 -35.94
CA SER A 351 1.16 4.00 -34.50
C SER A 351 -0.15 3.46 -33.92
N SER A 352 -0.09 2.69 -32.83
CA SER A 352 -1.23 1.91 -32.34
C SER A 352 -1.40 1.97 -30.84
N GLY A 353 -2.67 1.89 -30.43
CA GLY A 353 -3.19 1.92 -29.07
C GLY A 353 -4.70 2.13 -29.13
N LEU A 354 -5.32 2.59 -28.04
CA LEU A 354 -6.69 3.12 -28.09
C LEU A 354 -6.77 4.26 -29.13
N VAL A 355 -5.79 5.17 -29.09
CA VAL A 355 -5.64 6.30 -30.02
C VAL A 355 -4.40 6.10 -30.89
N LYS A 356 -4.47 6.40 -32.19
CA LYS A 356 -3.30 6.34 -33.08
C LYS A 356 -2.23 7.36 -32.66
N THR A 357 -2.63 8.62 -32.65
CA THR A 357 -1.81 9.78 -32.28
C THR A 357 -2.68 10.75 -31.50
N LEU A 358 -2.27 11.06 -30.27
CA LEU A 358 -2.88 12.10 -29.46
C LEU A 358 -2.22 13.44 -29.82
N GLY A 359 -2.97 14.35 -30.43
CA GLY A 359 -2.47 15.65 -30.89
C GLY A 359 -2.31 16.66 -29.75
N ALA A 360 -1.68 17.79 -30.06
CA ALA A 360 -1.60 18.93 -29.14
C ALA A 360 -3.02 19.41 -28.78
N GLY A 361 -3.37 19.38 -27.49
CA GLY A 361 -4.71 19.66 -26.98
C GLY A 361 -5.56 18.41 -26.68
N GLY A 362 -5.17 17.24 -27.21
CA GLY A 362 -5.83 15.97 -26.90
C GLY A 362 -5.57 15.50 -25.47
N VAL A 363 -6.58 14.89 -24.86
CA VAL A 363 -6.50 14.36 -23.49
C VAL A 363 -7.06 12.95 -23.43
N VAL A 364 -6.30 12.02 -22.85
CA VAL A 364 -6.86 10.72 -22.40
C VAL A 364 -6.66 10.63 -20.90
N LYS A 365 -7.74 10.40 -20.14
CA LYS A 365 -7.66 10.39 -18.69
C LYS A 365 -8.55 9.41 -17.97
N ASN A 366 -8.18 9.06 -16.74
CA ASN A 366 -8.96 8.24 -15.80
C ASN A 366 -9.40 6.91 -16.42
N LEU A 367 -8.47 6.17 -17.02
CA LEU A 367 -8.81 5.00 -17.83
C LEU A 367 -7.86 3.83 -17.54
N THR A 368 -8.43 2.65 -17.29
CA THR A 368 -7.67 1.40 -17.23
C THR A 368 -7.87 0.59 -18.51
N LEU A 369 -6.79 0.29 -19.22
CA LEU A 369 -6.78 -0.66 -20.33
C LEU A 369 -6.29 -2.01 -19.81
N ARG A 370 -7.24 -2.93 -19.58
CA ARG A 370 -6.99 -4.23 -18.97
C ARG A 370 -6.80 -5.30 -20.04
N ASN A 371 -5.75 -6.09 -19.94
CA ASN A 371 -5.42 -7.17 -20.86
C ASN A 371 -5.40 -6.71 -22.33
N ALA A 372 -4.87 -5.51 -22.59
CA ALA A 372 -4.71 -5.01 -23.96
C ALA A 372 -3.62 -5.79 -24.69
N SER A 373 -3.85 -6.14 -25.96
CA SER A 373 -2.90 -6.81 -26.84
C SER A 373 -2.62 -5.90 -28.05
N ILE A 374 -1.56 -5.11 -27.96
CA ILE A 374 -1.20 -4.12 -28.98
C ILE A 374 0.05 -4.59 -29.70
N VAL A 375 -0.13 -5.18 -30.88
CA VAL A 375 0.98 -5.75 -31.68
C VAL A 375 0.88 -5.25 -33.12
N PRO A 376 1.18 -3.96 -33.37
CA PRO A 376 1.11 -3.41 -34.72
C PRO A 376 2.26 -3.94 -35.60
N PRO A 377 2.04 -4.03 -36.92
CA PRO A 377 3.03 -4.56 -37.86
C PRO A 377 4.21 -3.59 -38.08
N SER A 378 4.03 -2.30 -37.80
CA SER A 378 5.08 -1.26 -37.88
C SER A 378 4.69 -0.04 -37.05
N GLY A 379 5.61 0.91 -36.84
CA GLY A 379 5.35 2.16 -36.11
C GLY A 379 5.50 2.04 -34.60
N TYR A 380 4.76 2.88 -33.88
CA TYR A 380 4.82 3.00 -32.41
C TYR A 380 3.71 2.22 -31.72
N ALA A 381 3.97 1.67 -30.55
CA ALA A 381 2.97 0.89 -29.80
C ALA A 381 2.85 1.36 -28.35
N GLY A 382 1.61 1.56 -27.89
CA GLY A 382 1.30 1.65 -26.48
C GLY A 382 -0.18 1.39 -26.23
N ALA A 383 -0.55 1.06 -24.99
CA ALA A 383 -1.95 0.75 -24.70
C ALA A 383 -2.86 1.97 -24.98
N VAL A 384 -2.46 3.15 -24.47
CA VAL A 384 -3.28 4.37 -24.59
C VAL A 384 -3.15 4.99 -25.97
N CYS A 385 -1.92 5.19 -26.45
CA CYS A 385 -1.71 5.65 -27.82
C CYS A 385 -0.37 5.22 -28.41
N GLY A 386 -0.23 5.31 -29.72
CA GLY A 386 1.07 5.09 -30.35
C GLY A 386 2.03 6.27 -30.16
N ALA A 387 1.56 7.50 -30.41
CA ALA A 387 2.32 8.74 -30.18
C ALA A 387 1.51 9.76 -29.38
N ASN A 388 2.15 10.37 -28.38
CA ASN A 388 1.57 11.39 -27.52
C ASN A 388 2.21 12.77 -27.75
N TYR A 389 1.42 13.73 -28.21
CA TYR A 389 1.73 15.17 -28.21
C TYR A 389 0.78 15.97 -27.29
N GLY A 390 -0.13 15.29 -26.61
CA GLY A 390 -1.15 15.86 -25.72
C GLY A 390 -0.90 15.52 -24.26
N THR A 391 -1.96 15.22 -23.51
CA THR A 391 -1.90 14.84 -22.09
C THR A 391 -2.51 13.46 -21.87
N ILE A 392 -1.75 12.57 -21.25
CA ILE A 392 -2.23 11.29 -20.73
C ILE A 392 -2.16 11.37 -19.21
N GLU A 393 -3.29 11.24 -18.53
CA GLU A 393 -3.38 11.47 -17.08
C GLU A 393 -4.17 10.36 -16.39
N ASN A 394 -3.63 9.77 -15.32
CA ASN A 394 -4.37 8.77 -14.53
C ASN A 394 -4.86 7.59 -15.40
N CYS A 395 -3.95 7.07 -16.24
CA CYS A 395 -4.21 5.95 -17.14
C CYS A 395 -3.31 4.76 -16.84
N PHE A 396 -3.88 3.56 -16.93
CA PHE A 396 -3.20 2.32 -16.52
C PHE A 396 -3.28 1.25 -17.61
N ALA A 397 -2.15 0.67 -17.98
CA ALA A 397 -2.11 -0.58 -18.75
C ALA A 397 -2.00 -1.76 -17.77
N GLU A 398 -3.10 -2.46 -17.51
CA GLU A 398 -3.17 -3.53 -16.52
C GLU A 398 -3.09 -4.91 -17.20
N GLY A 399 -1.95 -5.59 -17.06
CA GLY A 399 -1.69 -6.85 -17.74
C GLY A 399 -1.64 -6.70 -19.27
N GLY A 400 -1.78 -7.81 -20.00
CA GLY A 400 -1.70 -7.81 -21.46
C GLY A 400 -0.28 -7.71 -22.03
N GLN A 401 -0.19 -7.44 -23.33
CA GLN A 401 1.05 -7.45 -24.10
C GLN A 401 1.12 -6.26 -25.08
N ILE A 402 2.24 -5.54 -25.03
CA ILE A 402 2.62 -4.53 -26.02
C ILE A 402 3.81 -5.06 -26.81
N GLY A 403 3.54 -5.58 -28.02
CA GLY A 403 4.52 -6.16 -28.91
C GLY A 403 5.00 -5.15 -29.95
N VAL A 404 6.30 -4.87 -29.97
CA VAL A 404 6.90 -3.86 -30.86
C VAL A 404 7.68 -4.55 -31.97
N THR A 405 7.34 -4.26 -33.23
CA THR A 405 7.99 -4.88 -34.39
C THR A 405 9.01 -3.97 -35.09
N ALA A 406 8.89 -2.64 -35.01
CA ALA A 406 9.69 -1.75 -35.90
C ALA A 406 10.35 -0.50 -35.31
N MET A 407 9.78 0.18 -34.29
CA MET A 407 10.33 1.46 -33.83
C MET A 407 10.37 1.60 -32.32
N TYR A 408 9.28 2.07 -31.71
CA TYR A 408 9.21 2.41 -30.29
C TYR A 408 8.00 1.77 -29.65
N GLY A 409 8.12 1.33 -28.41
CA GLY A 409 6.94 0.94 -27.66
C GLY A 409 7.08 1.10 -26.17
N GLY A 410 5.94 1.33 -25.54
CA GLY A 410 5.84 1.30 -24.10
C GLY A 410 4.47 0.93 -23.61
N GLY A 411 4.35 0.65 -22.31
CA GLY A 411 3.08 0.22 -21.73
C GLY A 411 1.95 1.22 -21.98
N VAL A 412 2.26 2.52 -21.91
CA VAL A 412 1.28 3.60 -22.10
C VAL A 412 1.35 4.17 -23.52
N THR A 413 2.53 4.57 -23.98
CA THR A 413 2.75 5.12 -25.33
C THR A 413 4.04 4.61 -25.95
N GLY A 414 4.16 4.64 -27.28
CA GLY A 414 5.43 4.37 -27.95
C GLY A 414 6.34 5.60 -27.96
N GLU A 415 5.81 6.74 -28.43
CA GLU A 415 6.48 8.04 -28.40
C GLU A 415 5.77 8.99 -27.44
N ASN A 416 6.54 9.68 -26.60
CA ASN A 416 6.06 10.78 -25.78
C ASN A 416 6.77 12.09 -26.10
N ALA A 417 6.06 13.06 -26.66
CA ALA A 417 6.46 14.45 -26.79
C ALA A 417 5.51 15.41 -26.04
N GLY A 418 4.47 14.89 -25.40
CA GLY A 418 3.53 15.61 -24.55
C GLY A 418 3.77 15.37 -23.06
N THR A 419 2.69 15.24 -22.30
CA THR A 419 2.71 14.97 -20.85
C THR A 419 2.09 13.61 -20.54
N ILE A 420 2.76 12.83 -19.69
CA ILE A 420 2.24 11.62 -19.05
C ILE A 420 2.32 11.83 -17.54
N LEU A 421 1.18 11.80 -16.87
CA LEU A 421 1.05 12.13 -15.45
C LEU A 421 0.24 11.06 -14.71
N CYS A 422 0.75 10.58 -13.57
CA CYS A 422 0.01 9.65 -12.72
C CYS A 422 -0.41 8.36 -13.45
N CYS A 423 0.44 7.85 -14.34
CA CYS A 423 0.15 6.67 -15.16
C CYS A 423 0.91 5.42 -14.70
N GLY A 424 0.39 4.25 -15.03
CA GLY A 424 1.02 2.98 -14.65
C GLY A 424 0.98 1.91 -15.74
N SER A 425 1.90 0.96 -15.67
CA SER A 425 1.88 -0.23 -16.52
C SER A 425 2.29 -1.49 -15.75
N SER A 426 1.46 -2.52 -15.81
CA SER A 426 1.81 -3.91 -15.48
C SER A 426 1.84 -4.81 -16.73
N ALA A 427 1.65 -4.23 -17.92
CA ALA A 427 1.70 -4.94 -19.19
C ALA A 427 3.11 -5.46 -19.50
N THR A 428 3.21 -6.60 -20.17
CA THR A 428 4.49 -7.06 -20.72
C THR A 428 4.80 -6.28 -21.99
N VAL A 429 5.94 -5.58 -22.01
CA VAL A 429 6.40 -4.81 -23.18
C VAL A 429 7.57 -5.57 -23.80
N ASN A 430 7.43 -6.01 -25.06
CA ASN A 430 8.44 -6.83 -25.69
C ASN A 430 8.74 -6.44 -27.15
N SER A 431 10.01 -6.54 -27.52
CA SER A 431 10.48 -6.38 -28.90
C SER A 431 11.50 -7.45 -29.24
N ALA A 432 11.34 -8.10 -30.39
CA ALA A 432 12.32 -9.06 -30.92
C ALA A 432 13.36 -8.41 -31.86
N SER A 433 13.15 -7.15 -32.27
CA SER A 433 14.05 -6.38 -33.12
C SER A 433 14.75 -5.24 -32.34
N GLY A 434 15.74 -4.59 -32.97
CA GLY A 434 16.54 -3.46 -32.44
C GLY A 434 15.73 -2.20 -32.15
N ASN A 435 14.66 -2.32 -31.39
CA ASN A 435 13.74 -1.24 -31.08
C ASN A 435 14.09 -0.65 -29.70
N THR A 436 13.65 0.57 -29.49
CA THR A 436 13.74 1.25 -28.20
C THR A 436 12.41 1.11 -27.46
N ILE A 437 12.45 0.52 -26.25
CA ILE A 437 11.23 0.23 -25.50
C ILE A 437 11.34 0.62 -24.04
N GLY A 438 10.22 1.01 -23.43
CA GLY A 438 10.17 1.25 -21.99
C GLY A 438 8.86 0.86 -21.33
N GLY A 439 8.85 0.73 -20.01
CA GLY A 439 7.63 0.32 -19.29
C GLY A 439 6.45 1.29 -19.43
N ILE A 440 6.73 2.59 -19.58
CA ILE A 440 5.72 3.63 -19.83
C ILE A 440 5.80 4.12 -21.28
N ALA A 441 6.99 4.53 -21.72
CA ALA A 441 7.24 5.09 -23.04
C ALA A 441 8.43 4.42 -23.74
N GLY A 442 8.38 4.26 -25.06
CA GLY A 442 9.58 3.87 -25.82
C GLY A 442 10.60 5.01 -25.81
N ILE A 443 10.24 6.15 -26.40
CA ILE A 443 11.05 7.38 -26.35
C ILE A 443 10.31 8.48 -25.61
N ASN A 444 11.02 9.23 -24.79
CA ASN A 444 10.53 10.42 -24.09
C ASN A 444 11.30 11.67 -24.51
N SER A 445 10.61 12.57 -25.20
CA SER A 445 11.02 13.94 -25.54
C SER A 445 10.18 14.99 -24.79
N GLY A 446 9.19 14.57 -24.02
CA GLY A 446 8.29 15.43 -23.23
C GLY A 446 8.47 15.23 -21.72
N THR A 447 7.35 15.15 -21.00
CA THR A 447 7.31 14.96 -19.55
C THR A 447 6.67 13.62 -19.19
N ILE A 448 7.34 12.86 -18.31
CA ILE A 448 6.78 11.72 -17.60
C ILE A 448 6.93 11.99 -16.10
N GLN A 449 5.81 12.05 -15.38
CA GLN A 449 5.81 12.38 -13.97
C GLN A 449 4.86 11.50 -13.16
N ASN A 450 5.27 11.11 -11.96
CA ASN A 450 4.45 10.30 -11.05
C ASN A 450 3.96 9.00 -11.69
N CYS A 451 4.84 8.32 -12.45
CA CYS A 451 4.48 7.12 -13.20
C CYS A 451 5.17 5.87 -12.66
N TRP A 452 4.59 4.70 -12.92
CA TRP A 452 5.17 3.44 -12.46
C TRP A 452 5.10 2.30 -13.47
N ASN A 453 6.07 1.39 -13.41
CA ASN A 453 6.05 0.14 -14.16
C ASN A 453 6.33 -1.06 -13.26
N THR A 454 5.48 -2.09 -13.33
CA THR A 454 5.71 -3.41 -12.71
C THR A 454 5.79 -4.53 -13.74
N GLY A 455 5.40 -4.26 -14.99
CA GLY A 455 5.45 -5.22 -16.09
C GLY A 455 6.87 -5.47 -16.60
N ALA A 456 7.13 -6.66 -17.14
CA ALA A 456 8.44 -6.98 -17.70
C ALA A 456 8.67 -6.21 -19.02
N VAL A 457 9.88 -5.69 -19.20
CA VAL A 457 10.31 -4.93 -20.39
C VAL A 457 11.51 -5.64 -21.02
N THR A 458 11.30 -6.26 -22.18
CA THR A 458 12.33 -7.04 -22.89
C THR A 458 12.52 -6.54 -24.32
N GLY A 459 13.65 -5.92 -24.64
CA GLY A 459 13.86 -5.24 -25.92
C GLY A 459 15.20 -5.53 -26.59
N GLY A 460 15.44 -4.89 -27.73
CA GLY A 460 16.65 -5.08 -28.53
C GLY A 460 17.81 -4.20 -28.07
N TRP A 461 17.68 -2.88 -28.28
CA TRP A 461 18.73 -1.88 -28.04
C TRP A 461 18.52 -1.13 -26.72
N TYR A 462 17.82 0.00 -26.72
CA TYR A 462 17.57 0.78 -25.50
C TYR A 462 16.31 0.30 -24.79
N VAL A 463 16.49 -0.23 -23.58
CA VAL A 463 15.42 -0.81 -22.76
C VAL A 463 15.42 -0.13 -21.40
N GLY A 464 14.30 0.48 -21.02
CA GLY A 464 14.17 1.16 -19.73
C GLY A 464 12.94 0.77 -18.94
N GLY A 465 13.05 0.74 -17.62
CA GLY A 465 11.89 0.46 -16.76
C GLY A 465 10.75 1.47 -16.91
N ILE A 466 11.06 2.73 -17.20
CA ILE A 466 10.08 3.80 -17.49
C ILE A 466 10.13 4.22 -18.96
N ALA A 467 11.31 4.63 -19.43
CA ALA A 467 11.50 5.09 -20.81
C ALA A 467 12.65 4.34 -21.48
N GLY A 468 12.49 3.83 -22.70
CA GLY A 468 13.61 3.26 -23.43
C GLY A 468 14.72 4.30 -23.65
N GLU A 469 14.34 5.48 -24.11
CA GLU A 469 15.22 6.65 -24.26
C GLU A 469 14.63 7.89 -23.57
N ALA A 470 15.45 8.57 -22.78
CA ALA A 470 15.18 9.90 -22.26
C ALA A 470 15.96 10.94 -23.07
N ALA A 471 15.29 11.57 -24.04
CA ALA A 471 15.91 12.49 -25.00
C ALA A 471 16.37 13.81 -24.35
N THR A 472 17.21 14.55 -25.07
CA THR A 472 17.74 15.85 -24.60
C THR A 472 16.60 16.82 -24.29
N GLY A 473 16.60 17.39 -23.08
CA GLY A 473 15.57 18.34 -22.64
C GLY A 473 14.26 17.72 -22.16
N SER A 474 14.14 16.39 -22.17
CA SER A 474 12.99 15.68 -21.60
C SER A 474 13.05 15.63 -20.06
N SER A 475 11.92 15.31 -19.43
CA SER A 475 11.82 15.12 -17.98
C SER A 475 11.21 13.76 -17.63
N ILE A 476 11.86 13.06 -16.70
CA ILE A 476 11.34 11.87 -16.01
C ILE A 476 11.49 12.15 -14.52
N ALA A 477 10.38 12.28 -13.79
CA ALA A 477 10.41 12.69 -12.39
C ALA A 477 9.42 11.91 -11.53
N ASN A 478 9.84 11.55 -10.30
CA ASN A 478 8.97 10.88 -9.32
C ASN A 478 8.38 9.56 -9.85
N CYS A 479 9.18 8.77 -10.57
CA CYS A 479 8.73 7.53 -11.18
C CYS A 479 9.38 6.31 -10.51
N TYR A 480 8.74 5.14 -10.60
CA TYR A 480 9.41 3.91 -10.18
C TYR A 480 9.20 2.71 -11.10
N ASN A 481 10.19 1.81 -11.13
CA ASN A 481 10.09 0.55 -11.84
C ASN A 481 10.43 -0.64 -10.94
N THR A 482 9.56 -1.64 -10.87
CA THR A 482 9.88 -2.94 -10.27
C THR A 482 9.81 -4.10 -11.25
N GLY A 483 9.42 -3.82 -12.50
CA GLY A 483 9.44 -4.79 -13.58
C GLY A 483 10.86 -5.16 -14.00
N ALA A 484 11.06 -6.41 -14.40
CA ALA A 484 12.33 -6.87 -14.95
C ALA A 484 12.64 -6.15 -16.28
N VAL A 485 13.89 -5.67 -16.43
CA VAL A 485 14.35 -4.96 -17.63
C VAL A 485 15.49 -5.74 -18.28
N ALA A 486 15.36 -6.09 -19.56
CA ALA A 486 16.37 -6.87 -20.27
C ALA A 486 16.53 -6.42 -21.73
N SER A 487 17.79 -6.25 -22.17
CA SER A 487 18.17 -6.12 -23.58
C SER A 487 18.62 -7.46 -24.13
N THR A 488 18.24 -7.79 -25.36
CA THR A 488 18.45 -9.12 -25.96
C THR A 488 19.50 -9.18 -27.06
N LEU A 489 19.85 -8.04 -27.67
CA LEU A 489 20.83 -7.99 -28.76
C LEU A 489 22.24 -7.66 -28.23
N PRO A 490 23.30 -8.24 -28.83
CA PRO A 490 24.68 -7.85 -28.52
C PRO A 490 25.07 -6.55 -29.24
N GLY A 491 25.76 -5.63 -28.58
CA GLY A 491 26.31 -4.41 -29.19
C GLY A 491 26.44 -3.23 -28.24
N PHE A 492 27.15 -2.19 -28.66
CA PHE A 492 27.36 -0.96 -27.88
C PHE A 492 26.08 -0.13 -27.65
N GLU A 493 25.04 -0.37 -28.45
CA GLU A 493 23.74 0.32 -28.36
C GLU A 493 22.71 -0.48 -27.54
N SER A 494 23.08 -1.64 -26.99
CA SER A 494 22.19 -2.46 -26.17
C SER A 494 22.37 -2.14 -24.69
N THR A 495 21.44 -1.39 -24.11
CA THR A 495 21.47 -0.98 -22.71
C THR A 495 20.14 -1.25 -22.04
N ALA A 496 20.17 -1.91 -20.88
CA ALA A 496 19.03 -2.09 -20.01
C ALA A 496 19.22 -1.22 -18.75
N GLY A 497 18.32 -0.25 -18.55
CA GLY A 497 18.36 0.65 -17.40
C GLY A 497 17.12 0.56 -16.53
N GLY A 498 17.30 0.64 -15.21
CA GLY A 498 16.20 0.50 -14.26
C GLY A 498 15.10 1.56 -14.43
N ILE A 499 15.45 2.77 -14.86
CA ILE A 499 14.51 3.85 -15.21
C ILE A 499 14.54 4.15 -16.70
N ALA A 500 15.72 4.45 -17.25
CA ALA A 500 15.89 4.73 -18.66
C ALA A 500 17.06 3.95 -19.27
N GLY A 501 16.88 3.43 -20.49
CA GLY A 501 17.91 2.67 -21.20
C GLY A 501 19.02 3.58 -21.73
N ALA A 502 18.64 4.52 -22.59
CA ALA A 502 19.52 5.61 -23.05
C ALA A 502 19.16 6.92 -22.33
N VAL A 503 20.17 7.59 -21.76
CA VAL A 503 19.99 8.75 -20.88
C VAL A 503 20.70 9.97 -21.45
N PHE A 504 19.94 10.86 -22.11
CA PHE A 504 20.41 12.19 -22.55
C PHE A 504 19.88 13.32 -21.63
N SER A 505 18.92 13.01 -20.77
CA SER A 505 18.45 13.83 -19.64
C SER A 505 18.29 12.94 -18.41
N LEU A 506 18.89 13.32 -17.27
CA LEU A 506 18.92 12.49 -16.08
C LEU A 506 17.52 12.39 -15.45
N PRO A 507 17.00 11.17 -15.21
CA PRO A 507 15.81 10.99 -14.39
C PRO A 507 16.00 11.58 -12.99
N GLN A 508 14.98 12.21 -12.46
CA GLN A 508 14.99 12.87 -11.16
C GLN A 508 14.07 12.13 -10.20
N ASN A 509 14.50 11.99 -8.95
CA ASN A 509 13.68 11.42 -7.88
C ASN A 509 12.96 10.12 -8.28
N SER A 510 13.65 9.24 -8.99
CA SER A 510 13.07 8.05 -9.61
C SER A 510 13.83 6.81 -9.16
N TYR A 511 13.10 5.71 -8.91
CA TYR A 511 13.62 4.56 -8.18
C TYR A 511 13.32 3.24 -8.88
N TYR A 512 14.25 2.29 -8.84
CA TYR A 512 14.02 0.98 -9.45
C TYR A 512 14.41 -0.16 -8.52
N LEU A 513 13.74 -1.32 -8.69
CA LEU A 513 14.04 -2.50 -7.88
C LEU A 513 15.43 -3.05 -8.23
N ALA A 514 16.29 -3.15 -7.23
CA ALA A 514 17.66 -3.64 -7.33
C ALA A 514 18.00 -4.51 -6.11
N SER A 515 19.08 -5.30 -6.21
CA SER A 515 19.55 -6.14 -5.10
C SER A 515 20.17 -5.34 -3.94
N SER A 516 20.58 -4.10 -4.20
CA SER A 516 21.16 -3.19 -3.21
C SER A 516 20.84 -1.74 -3.58
N ALA A 517 20.95 -0.82 -2.61
CA ALA A 517 20.74 0.60 -2.87
C ALA A 517 21.91 1.20 -3.67
N THR A 518 21.61 2.00 -4.68
CA THR A 518 22.61 2.62 -5.56
C THR A 518 22.34 4.12 -5.77
N GLY A 519 23.38 4.87 -6.14
CA GLY A 519 23.29 6.33 -6.33
C GLY A 519 22.45 6.76 -7.54
N ASP A 520 22.18 5.86 -8.48
CA ASP A 520 21.36 6.07 -9.67
C ASP A 520 19.88 5.67 -9.46
N GLY A 521 19.46 5.41 -8.21
CA GLY A 521 18.06 5.18 -7.85
C GLY A 521 17.67 3.72 -7.58
N GLY A 522 18.61 2.78 -7.60
CA GLY A 522 18.35 1.38 -7.21
C GLY A 522 17.95 1.29 -5.74
N ARG A 523 16.91 0.50 -5.45
CA ARG A 523 16.35 0.26 -4.10
C ARG A 523 15.98 -1.20 -3.92
N THR A 524 16.19 -1.71 -2.71
CA THR A 524 15.85 -3.09 -2.37
C THR A 524 14.34 -3.27 -2.20
N GLN A 525 13.87 -4.51 -2.29
CA GLN A 525 12.47 -4.85 -2.02
C GLN A 525 12.03 -4.38 -0.62
N ALA A 526 12.89 -4.49 0.39
CA ALA A 526 12.61 -4.02 1.74
C ALA A 526 12.41 -2.49 1.80
N GLN A 527 13.16 -1.72 0.99
CA GLN A 527 12.99 -0.26 0.90
C GLN A 527 11.73 0.14 0.15
N PHE A 528 11.32 -0.64 -0.86
CA PHE A 528 10.02 -0.46 -1.50
C PHE A 528 8.87 -0.73 -0.52
N ALA A 529 8.98 -1.75 0.33
CA ALA A 529 7.95 -2.11 1.30
C ALA A 529 7.95 -1.23 2.57
N SER A 530 9.00 -0.46 2.83
CA SER A 530 9.16 0.27 4.10
C SER A 530 8.44 1.62 4.14
N GLY A 531 7.93 2.15 3.02
CA GLY A 531 7.47 3.54 2.91
C GLY A 531 8.54 4.52 2.45
N GLU A 532 9.81 4.10 2.44
CA GLU A 532 10.93 4.97 2.04
C GLU A 532 10.75 5.49 0.61
N VAL A 533 10.45 4.60 -0.34
CA VAL A 533 10.30 4.99 -1.75
C VAL A 533 9.07 5.89 -1.93
N ALA A 534 7.94 5.59 -1.29
CA ALA A 534 6.75 6.44 -1.36
C ALA A 534 7.02 7.86 -0.82
N TRP A 535 7.73 8.00 0.29
CA TRP A 535 8.12 9.29 0.84
C TRP A 535 9.08 10.05 -0.09
N LEU A 536 10.07 9.35 -0.64
CA LEU A 536 11.02 9.93 -1.58
C LEU A 536 10.35 10.42 -2.86
N LEU A 537 9.43 9.64 -3.45
CA LEU A 537 8.69 10.03 -4.65
C LEU A 537 7.88 11.34 -4.46
N ASN A 538 7.56 11.73 -3.23
CA ASN A 538 7.00 13.04 -2.88
C ASN A 538 8.06 14.13 -2.61
N GLY A 539 9.27 13.98 -3.16
CA GLY A 539 10.39 14.92 -3.03
C GLY A 539 11.19 14.80 -1.73
N GLY A 540 10.99 13.72 -0.96
CA GLY A 540 11.68 13.55 0.33
C GLY A 540 11.32 14.63 1.34
N THR A 541 10.06 15.06 1.32
CA THR A 541 9.49 16.01 2.27
C THR A 541 8.11 15.53 2.70
N THR A 542 7.61 16.03 3.82
CA THR A 542 6.22 15.79 4.19
C THR A 542 5.31 16.41 3.13
N PRO A 543 4.54 15.61 2.37
CA PRO A 543 3.75 16.13 1.25
C PRO A 543 2.65 17.06 1.73
N THR A 544 2.22 17.99 0.86
CA THR A 544 0.93 18.68 1.02
C THR A 544 -0.20 17.68 0.85
N VAL A 545 -1.23 17.75 1.70
CA VAL A 545 -2.37 16.82 1.64
C VAL A 545 -3.32 17.24 0.50
N PRO A 546 -3.73 16.33 -0.40
CA PRO A 546 -3.35 14.92 -0.47
C PRO A 546 -2.00 14.68 -1.16
N ALA A 547 -1.23 13.71 -0.65
CA ALA A 547 0.01 13.25 -1.27
C ALA A 547 -0.28 12.56 -2.61
N VAL A 548 0.62 12.71 -3.60
CA VAL A 548 0.49 12.01 -4.88
C VAL A 548 0.79 10.53 -4.70
N TRP A 549 1.89 10.22 -3.99
CA TRP A 549 2.27 8.87 -3.65
C TRP A 549 1.98 8.57 -2.18
N GLY A 550 1.41 7.41 -1.92
CA GLY A 550 1.21 6.87 -0.59
C GLY A 550 1.53 5.38 -0.53
N GLN A 551 1.48 4.82 0.66
CA GLN A 551 1.68 3.40 0.91
C GLN A 551 1.15 3.03 2.29
N THR A 552 0.30 2.01 2.37
CA THR A 552 -0.16 1.43 3.62
C THR A 552 0.93 0.53 4.19
N LEU A 553 1.46 0.81 5.38
CA LEU A 553 2.67 0.15 5.92
C LEU A 553 2.38 -0.92 6.99
N SER A 554 1.14 -1.08 7.43
CA SER A 554 0.80 -1.97 8.53
C SER A 554 -0.60 -2.56 8.40
N GLY A 555 -0.85 -3.66 9.13
CA GLY A 555 -2.12 -4.40 9.10
C GLY A 555 -2.28 -5.28 7.87
N ASP A 556 -3.46 -5.89 7.73
CA ASP A 556 -3.79 -6.83 6.65
C ASP A 556 -3.82 -6.17 5.25
N GLY A 557 -3.85 -4.84 5.21
CA GLY A 557 -3.80 -4.04 3.98
C GLY A 557 -2.42 -3.48 3.63
N ALA A 558 -1.35 -3.97 4.24
CA ALA A 558 0.00 -3.47 3.96
C ALA A 558 0.38 -3.67 2.49
N GLU A 559 0.81 -2.59 1.84
CA GLU A 559 1.16 -2.54 0.42
C GLU A 559 2.67 -2.73 0.25
N ALA A 560 3.07 -3.63 -0.65
CA ALA A 560 4.48 -3.87 -0.92
C ALA A 560 5.14 -2.77 -1.77
N LEU A 561 4.34 -1.93 -2.44
CA LEU A 561 4.78 -0.91 -3.38
C LEU A 561 4.03 0.40 -3.14
N PRO A 562 4.61 1.56 -3.50
CA PRO A 562 3.91 2.84 -3.51
C PRO A 562 2.69 2.81 -4.45
N ALA A 563 1.61 3.48 -4.03
CA ALA A 563 0.38 3.63 -4.81
C ALA A 563 0.02 5.11 -5.01
N LEU A 564 -0.58 5.42 -6.16
CA LEU A 564 -1.10 6.76 -6.42
C LEU A 564 -2.34 7.01 -5.54
N GLY A 565 -2.34 8.11 -4.79
CA GLY A 565 -3.42 8.45 -3.85
C GLY A 565 -3.54 7.52 -2.64
N GLY A 566 -2.51 6.71 -2.35
CA GLY A 566 -2.48 5.81 -1.19
C GLY A 566 -2.32 6.52 0.16
N ALA A 567 -2.20 5.75 1.24
CA ALA A 567 -2.03 6.29 2.59
C ALA A 567 -0.74 7.12 2.73
N GLN A 568 -0.83 8.30 3.35
CA GLN A 568 0.33 9.19 3.48
C GLN A 568 1.45 8.55 4.30
N VAL A 569 2.70 8.76 3.88
CA VAL A 569 3.90 8.27 4.57
C VAL A 569 4.67 9.43 5.18
N TYR A 570 5.03 9.28 6.45
CA TYR A 570 5.85 10.20 7.23
C TYR A 570 7.20 9.57 7.55
N LYS A 571 8.22 10.39 7.75
CA LYS A 571 9.56 9.97 8.17
C LYS A 571 9.88 10.57 9.53
N GLY A 572 10.43 9.78 10.45
CA GLY A 572 10.85 10.27 11.76
C GLY A 572 11.44 9.18 12.65
N TRP A 573 11.70 9.51 13.91
CA TRP A 573 12.25 8.59 14.91
C TRP A 573 11.12 7.96 15.71
N GLU A 574 11.11 6.63 15.81
CA GLU A 574 10.14 5.93 16.65
C GLU A 574 10.39 6.20 18.14
N ALA A 575 11.64 6.16 18.58
CA ALA A 575 12.00 6.34 19.98
C ALA A 575 13.48 6.74 20.18
N CYS A 576 13.86 7.00 21.43
CA CYS A 576 15.25 7.31 21.82
C CYS A 576 16.26 6.20 21.46
N TRP A 577 15.82 4.93 21.46
CA TRP A 577 16.66 3.78 21.14
C TRP A 577 16.73 3.45 19.64
N SER A 578 15.95 4.14 18.79
CA SER A 578 15.93 3.89 17.35
C SER A 578 17.33 4.10 16.75
N ALA A 579 17.80 3.11 15.98
CA ALA A 579 19.12 3.16 15.35
C ALA A 579 19.16 4.16 14.17
N ALA A 580 18.03 4.34 13.49
CA ALA A 580 17.84 5.27 12.38
C ALA A 580 16.40 5.80 12.37
N GLU A 581 16.14 6.78 11.52
CA GLU A 581 14.77 7.18 11.17
C GLU A 581 14.03 6.02 10.49
N THR A 582 12.73 5.96 10.71
CA THR A 582 11.80 5.01 10.11
C THR A 582 10.65 5.74 9.42
N PHE A 583 9.75 4.98 8.81
CA PHE A 583 8.58 5.48 8.12
C PHE A 583 7.31 4.92 8.73
N GLY A 584 6.23 5.70 8.68
CA GLY A 584 4.94 5.33 9.25
C GLY A 584 3.80 6.12 8.64
N ASN A 585 2.57 5.61 8.77
CA ASN A 585 1.36 6.31 8.34
C ASN A 585 0.75 7.23 9.42
N ASP A 586 1.29 7.17 10.64
CA ASP A 586 0.81 7.90 11.81
C ASP A 586 1.90 8.86 12.29
N PRO A 587 1.78 10.17 12.04
CA PRO A 587 2.82 11.13 12.41
C PRO A 587 2.93 11.31 13.92
N ASP A 588 1.89 11.00 14.70
CA ASP A 588 1.92 11.17 16.17
C ASP A 588 2.74 10.06 16.85
N LYS A 589 3.04 8.98 16.13
CA LYS A 589 3.92 7.89 16.58
C LYS A 589 5.38 8.10 16.17
N LEU A 590 5.69 9.20 15.49
CA LEU A 590 7.04 9.51 15.04
C LEU A 590 7.48 10.87 15.57
N HIS A 591 8.73 10.95 16.00
CA HIS A 591 9.35 12.18 16.43
C HIS A 591 10.20 12.77 15.31
N ALA A 592 9.98 14.06 14.99
CA ALA A 592 10.79 14.76 13.98
C ALA A 592 12.28 14.87 14.36
N VAL A 593 12.58 14.84 15.67
CA VAL A 593 13.94 14.83 16.22
C VAL A 593 14.06 13.63 17.13
N LYS A 594 15.21 12.93 17.07
CA LYS A 594 15.47 11.77 17.91
C LYS A 594 15.28 12.13 19.40
N PRO A 595 14.37 11.47 20.12
CA PRO A 595 14.19 11.72 21.55
C PRO A 595 15.47 11.42 22.33
N ALA A 596 15.81 12.26 23.31
CA ALA A 596 16.91 11.99 24.23
C ALA A 596 16.54 10.83 25.17
N HIS A 597 17.55 10.10 25.65
CA HIS A 597 17.36 9.17 26.76
C HIS A 597 17.05 9.95 28.05
N ASP A 598 16.08 9.45 28.82
CA ASP A 598 15.75 9.97 30.15
C ASP A 598 16.31 9.03 31.24
N PHE A 599 17.53 9.27 31.71
CA PHE A 599 18.18 8.45 32.74
C PHE A 599 17.72 8.83 34.16
N SER A 600 16.41 8.84 34.39
CA SER A 600 15.78 9.18 35.67
C SER A 600 15.42 7.96 36.53
N LEU A 601 15.41 6.74 35.97
CA LEU A 601 15.00 5.52 36.65
C LEU A 601 16.19 4.83 37.34
N LEU A 602 16.34 4.98 38.65
CA LEU A 602 17.39 4.29 39.41
C LEU A 602 17.07 2.80 39.61
N GLN A 603 18.01 1.93 39.23
CA GLN A 603 17.94 0.47 39.35
C GLN A 603 19.15 -0.07 40.12
N LYS A 604 19.03 -1.28 40.67
CA LYS A 604 20.09 -1.93 41.46
C LYS A 604 20.00 -3.45 41.41
N ASP A 605 21.14 -4.11 41.54
CA ASP A 605 21.29 -5.54 41.81
C ASP A 605 22.23 -5.75 43.04
N GLU A 606 22.69 -6.99 43.27
CA GLU A 606 23.57 -7.33 44.39
C GLU A 606 24.94 -6.65 44.32
N ALA A 607 25.46 -6.36 43.12
CA ALA A 607 26.80 -5.83 42.92
C ALA A 607 26.80 -4.31 42.69
N ASP A 608 25.84 -3.81 41.91
CA ASP A 608 25.87 -2.48 41.31
C ASP A 608 24.52 -1.75 41.38
N HIS A 609 24.55 -0.45 41.12
CA HIS A 609 23.39 0.36 40.78
C HIS A 609 23.64 1.16 39.50
N TRP A 610 22.57 1.53 38.79
CA TRP A 610 22.65 2.29 37.54
C TRP A 610 21.37 3.09 37.29
N TYR A 611 21.44 4.08 36.40
CA TYR A 611 20.25 4.80 35.92
C TYR A 611 19.81 4.19 34.59
N ALA A 612 18.64 3.58 34.57
CA ALA A 612 17.99 3.11 33.35
C ALA A 612 17.21 4.25 32.68
N CYS A 613 17.08 4.16 31.36
CA CYS A 613 16.24 5.07 30.61
C CYS A 613 14.75 4.83 30.96
N ALA A 614 14.03 5.88 31.35
CA ALA A 614 12.61 5.83 31.71
C ALA A 614 11.68 5.82 30.49
N ASN A 615 12.19 6.13 29.29
CA ASN A 615 11.42 6.03 28.06
C ASN A 615 10.99 4.58 27.82
N ALA A 616 9.69 4.37 27.61
CA ALA A 616 9.11 3.04 27.42
C ALA A 616 9.84 2.23 26.33
N GLY A 617 10.12 0.95 26.63
CA GLY A 617 10.81 0.03 25.72
C GLY A 617 12.32 0.26 25.59
N CYS A 618 12.89 1.31 26.21
CA CYS A 618 14.32 1.55 26.17
C CYS A 618 15.08 0.72 27.22
N THR A 619 16.15 0.05 26.81
CA THR A 619 17.02 -0.75 27.70
C THR A 619 18.36 -0.09 28.00
N ALA A 620 18.57 1.14 27.53
CA ALA A 620 19.81 1.87 27.76
C ALA A 620 20.00 2.15 29.25
N ILE A 621 21.24 2.03 29.71
CA ILE A 621 21.67 2.33 31.07
C ILE A 621 22.82 3.34 31.05
N ASP A 622 22.93 4.12 32.12
CA ASP A 622 24.03 5.06 32.34
C ASP A 622 24.51 4.97 33.80
N ARG A 623 25.76 5.39 34.04
CA ARG A 623 26.39 5.49 35.37
C ARG A 623 26.28 4.21 36.21
N LYS A 624 26.51 3.06 35.60
CA LYS A 624 26.60 1.79 36.33
C LYS A 624 27.83 1.82 37.24
N ALA A 625 27.62 1.65 38.55
CA ALA A 625 28.66 1.70 39.56
C ALA A 625 28.39 0.70 40.69
N ALA A 626 29.47 0.15 41.25
CA ALA A 626 29.42 -0.69 42.42
C ALA A 626 28.86 0.07 43.64
N HIS A 627 28.24 -0.66 44.56
CA HIS A 627 27.70 -0.05 45.78
C HIS A 627 28.80 0.57 46.64
N THR A 628 28.60 1.84 47.00
CA THR A 628 29.39 2.50 48.04
C THR A 628 28.54 2.56 49.30
N PHE A 629 28.84 1.70 50.27
CA PHE A 629 28.13 1.62 51.53
C PHE A 629 28.64 2.70 52.49
N GLY A 630 27.70 3.37 53.17
CA GLY A 630 28.02 4.35 54.21
C GLY A 630 28.56 3.71 55.49
N ALA A 631 28.34 4.38 56.62
CA ALA A 631 28.71 3.82 57.92
C ALA A 631 27.86 2.57 58.23
N TYR A 632 28.52 1.52 58.71
CA TYR A 632 27.84 0.34 59.24
C TYR A 632 27.31 0.63 60.64
N ALA A 633 26.05 0.26 60.87
CA ALA A 633 25.41 0.35 62.18
C ALA A 633 25.18 -1.07 62.72
N PRO A 634 25.47 -1.34 64.00
CA PRO A 634 25.16 -2.62 64.62
C PRO A 634 23.66 -2.93 64.56
N ASP A 635 23.31 -4.17 64.23
CA ASP A 635 21.93 -4.65 64.22
C ASP A 635 21.47 -5.12 65.62
N ASP A 636 22.33 -4.99 66.63
CA ASP A 636 22.10 -5.36 68.04
C ASP A 636 21.56 -6.80 68.25
N ASN A 637 21.98 -7.72 67.38
CA ASN A 637 21.53 -9.11 67.34
C ASN A 637 22.59 -10.14 67.81
N ALA A 638 23.69 -9.69 68.42
CA ALA A 638 24.70 -10.59 68.98
C ALA A 638 24.12 -11.47 70.08
N THR A 639 24.45 -12.76 70.08
CA THR A 639 24.02 -13.71 71.12
C THR A 639 25.18 -14.04 72.06
N CYS A 640 24.96 -14.97 73.00
CA CYS A 640 26.05 -15.44 73.87
C CYS A 640 27.10 -16.28 73.14
N THR A 641 26.73 -16.88 72.00
CA THR A 641 27.57 -17.81 71.23
C THR A 641 27.90 -17.32 69.84
N ASP A 642 27.03 -16.51 69.24
CA ASP A 642 27.18 -16.02 67.87
C ASP A 642 27.45 -14.51 67.88
N ASP A 643 28.39 -14.10 67.05
CA ASP A 643 28.65 -12.70 66.75
C ASP A 643 27.40 -12.03 66.15
N GLY A 644 27.17 -10.77 66.51
CA GLY A 644 26.14 -9.94 65.88
C GLY A 644 26.54 -9.47 64.48
N THR A 645 25.61 -8.84 63.79
CA THR A 645 25.81 -8.24 62.47
C THR A 645 25.72 -6.73 62.53
N GLU A 646 26.28 -6.08 61.53
CA GLU A 646 26.06 -4.67 61.23
C GLU A 646 25.63 -4.49 59.78
N THR A 647 24.74 -3.53 59.56
CA THR A 647 24.18 -3.23 58.24
C THR A 647 24.54 -1.81 57.82
N ALA A 648 24.93 -1.63 56.57
CA ALA A 648 25.10 -0.33 55.92
C ALA A 648 24.19 -0.23 54.68
N LEU A 649 23.79 0.99 54.35
CA LEU A 649 23.05 1.30 53.12
C LEU A 649 23.96 1.95 52.08
N CYS A 650 23.77 1.58 50.81
CA CYS A 650 24.41 2.24 49.67
C CYS A 650 23.96 3.70 49.61
N THR A 651 24.90 4.63 49.52
CA THR A 651 24.64 6.08 49.60
C THR A 651 23.87 6.64 48.39
N VAL A 652 23.70 5.84 47.34
CA VAL A 652 23.00 6.24 46.10
C VAL A 652 21.64 5.55 45.99
N CYS A 653 21.59 4.22 46.07
CA CYS A 653 20.38 3.44 45.76
C CYS A 653 19.71 2.80 46.98
N GLY A 654 20.30 2.95 48.18
CA GLY A 654 19.80 2.35 49.41
C GLY A 654 19.77 0.82 49.41
N ALA A 655 20.58 0.14 48.58
CA ALA A 655 20.85 -1.30 48.78
C ALA A 655 21.44 -1.52 50.17
N SER A 656 21.00 -2.54 50.89
CA SER A 656 21.57 -2.91 52.18
C SER A 656 22.68 -3.95 52.02
N HIS A 657 23.74 -3.81 52.80
CA HIS A 657 24.76 -4.85 52.96
C HIS A 657 24.99 -5.10 54.44
N THR A 658 24.87 -6.37 54.82
CA THR A 658 24.99 -6.84 56.20
C THR A 658 26.22 -7.72 56.31
N ARG A 659 27.04 -7.49 57.34
CA ARG A 659 28.22 -8.32 57.63
C ARG A 659 28.30 -8.65 59.11
N THR A 660 29.01 -9.72 59.43
CA THR A 660 29.26 -10.14 60.82
C THR A 660 30.31 -9.24 61.49
N ILE A 661 30.04 -8.83 62.73
CA ILE A 661 31.00 -8.13 63.60
C ILE A 661 31.80 -9.18 64.37
N ALA A 662 32.93 -9.61 63.81
CA ALA A 662 33.73 -10.70 64.38
C ALA A 662 34.15 -10.41 65.84
N GLY A 663 33.90 -11.36 66.75
CA GLY A 663 34.21 -11.27 68.18
C GLY A 663 33.24 -10.44 69.02
N SER A 664 32.06 -10.12 68.49
CA SER A 664 30.99 -9.40 69.20
C SER A 664 30.06 -10.30 70.02
N ALA A 665 30.22 -11.62 69.96
CA ALA A 665 29.52 -12.54 70.83
C ALA A 665 29.65 -12.07 72.29
N LEU A 666 28.51 -11.91 72.97
CA LEU A 666 28.44 -11.25 74.28
C LEU A 666 29.15 -12.05 75.38
N GLY A 667 29.46 -13.32 75.10
CA GLY A 667 30.02 -14.27 76.04
C GLY A 667 29.05 -14.58 77.19
N HIS A 668 29.40 -15.59 77.95
CA HIS A 668 28.65 -15.94 79.14
C HIS A 668 29.19 -15.20 80.38
N THR A 669 28.30 -14.55 81.13
CA THR A 669 28.64 -13.77 82.33
C THR A 669 27.58 -13.93 83.44
N GLY A 670 28.01 -13.81 84.70
CA GLY A 670 27.16 -13.92 85.90
C GLY A 670 26.92 -15.36 86.38
N GLY A 671 26.22 -15.50 87.51
CA GLY A 671 26.06 -16.79 88.21
C GLY A 671 27.25 -17.13 89.10
N THR A 672 27.06 -18.11 89.98
CA THR A 672 28.10 -18.59 90.90
C THR A 672 28.25 -20.09 90.69
N ALA A 673 29.45 -20.54 90.28
CA ALA A 673 29.74 -21.95 90.21
C ALA A 673 29.88 -22.51 91.64
N THR A 674 29.46 -23.76 91.82
CA THR A 674 29.66 -24.53 93.06
C THR A 674 30.57 -25.71 92.77
N CYS A 675 30.92 -26.47 93.79
CA CYS A 675 31.71 -27.69 93.63
C CYS A 675 31.02 -28.80 92.82
N SER A 676 29.74 -28.63 92.42
CA SER A 676 28.96 -29.61 91.65
C SER A 676 28.15 -29.04 90.48
N GLU A 677 27.92 -27.72 90.41
CA GLU A 677 27.17 -27.07 89.32
C GLU A 677 27.94 -25.87 88.73
N LYS A 678 27.97 -25.76 87.40
CA LYS A 678 28.59 -24.64 86.69
C LYS A 678 27.76 -23.36 86.88
N ALA A 679 28.40 -22.20 86.76
CA ALA A 679 27.68 -20.93 86.78
C ALA A 679 26.67 -20.88 85.62
N LEU A 680 25.43 -20.47 85.89
CA LEU A 680 24.45 -20.18 84.83
C LEU A 680 24.62 -18.75 84.34
N CYS A 681 24.75 -18.57 83.03
CA CYS A 681 24.83 -17.26 82.42
C CYS A 681 23.55 -16.46 82.72
N THR A 682 23.70 -15.27 83.29
CA THR A 682 22.57 -14.42 83.66
C THR A 682 21.80 -13.87 82.44
N ARG A 683 22.38 -13.93 81.24
CA ARG A 683 21.78 -13.45 79.99
C ARG A 683 20.94 -14.51 79.28
N CYS A 684 21.45 -15.73 79.12
CA CYS A 684 20.79 -16.79 78.36
C CYS A 684 20.41 -18.03 79.18
N GLY A 685 20.77 -18.08 80.46
CA GLY A 685 20.46 -19.19 81.36
C GLY A 685 21.29 -20.47 81.14
N GLN A 686 22.23 -20.48 80.18
CA GLN A 686 23.05 -21.66 79.90
C GLN A 686 24.21 -21.83 80.89
N PRO A 687 24.53 -23.07 81.32
CA PRO A 687 25.69 -23.34 82.18
C PRO A 687 27.01 -23.11 81.45
N TYR A 688 27.96 -22.43 82.08
CA TYR A 688 29.26 -22.09 81.50
C TYR A 688 30.38 -22.00 82.55
N GLY A 689 31.63 -21.97 82.09
CA GLY A 689 32.81 -21.90 82.96
C GLY A 689 33.18 -23.23 83.62
N GLU A 690 34.15 -23.18 84.53
CA GLU A 690 34.57 -24.32 85.35
C GLU A 690 33.79 -24.39 86.67
N LEU A 691 33.75 -25.56 87.29
CA LEU A 691 33.22 -25.74 88.64
C LEU A 691 34.14 -25.06 89.67
N ASP A 692 33.56 -24.52 90.74
CA ASP A 692 34.34 -23.94 91.84
C ASP A 692 34.58 -24.99 92.92
N SER A 693 35.76 -25.58 92.91
CA SER A 693 36.17 -26.64 93.85
C SER A 693 36.26 -26.18 95.31
N SER A 694 36.25 -24.87 95.57
CA SER A 694 36.34 -24.28 96.92
C SER A 694 34.98 -23.87 97.50
N ASN A 695 33.94 -23.77 96.66
CA ASN A 695 32.60 -23.38 97.07
C ASN A 695 31.72 -24.60 97.41
N HIS A 696 31.72 -24.97 98.69
CA HIS A 696 31.00 -26.12 99.26
C HIS A 696 29.61 -25.79 99.80
N ALA A 697 28.87 -24.89 99.13
CA ALA A 697 27.51 -24.51 99.54
C ALA A 697 26.47 -25.65 99.43
N GLY A 698 26.83 -26.81 98.90
CA GLY A 698 25.94 -27.97 98.65
C GLY A 698 25.54 -28.82 99.87
N GLY A 699 25.80 -28.36 101.11
CA GLY A 699 25.40 -29.06 102.34
C GLY A 699 26.49 -29.94 102.97
N ARG A 700 26.33 -30.29 104.26
CA ARG A 700 27.31 -31.04 105.08
C ARG A 700 26.78 -32.44 105.46
N VAL A 701 27.62 -33.47 105.41
CA VAL A 701 27.30 -34.86 105.82
C VAL A 701 28.41 -35.46 106.68
N THR A 702 28.08 -36.17 107.76
CA THR A 702 29.07 -36.82 108.64
C THR A 702 29.40 -38.24 108.16
N ARG A 703 30.68 -38.60 108.10
CA ARG A 703 31.18 -39.92 107.67
C ARG A 703 32.21 -40.47 108.66
N ASN A 704 32.40 -41.79 108.70
CA ASN A 704 33.44 -42.49 109.49
C ASN A 704 33.32 -42.45 111.03
N ALA A 705 32.12 -42.28 111.61
CA ALA A 705 31.93 -42.35 113.06
C ALA A 705 31.96 -43.80 113.60
N VAL A 706 32.54 -44.03 114.80
CA VAL A 706 32.72 -45.32 115.49
C VAL A 706 32.43 -45.19 117.00
N ALA A 707 31.68 -46.11 117.62
CA ALA A 707 31.31 -46.03 119.05
C ALA A 707 32.39 -46.58 120.01
N VAL A 708 32.44 -46.07 121.26
CA VAL A 708 33.45 -46.43 122.29
C VAL A 708 33.11 -47.72 123.06
N GLY A 709 34.13 -48.51 123.46
CA GLY A 709 34.02 -49.76 124.22
C GLY A 709 34.80 -49.78 125.55
N CYS A 710 34.67 -50.86 126.33
CA CYS A 710 35.21 -50.93 127.72
C CYS A 710 36.74 -51.08 127.81
N THR A 711 37.42 -51.37 126.70
CA THR A 711 38.88 -51.47 126.57
C THR A 711 39.40 -50.91 125.24
N SER A 712 38.59 -50.16 124.49
CA SER A 712 38.96 -49.57 123.19
C SER A 712 38.17 -48.29 122.89
N ASP A 713 38.86 -47.27 122.41
CA ASP A 713 38.34 -45.92 122.17
C ASP A 713 37.38 -45.85 120.95
N GLY A 714 36.44 -44.89 120.94
CA GLY A 714 35.55 -44.57 119.80
C GLY A 714 35.97 -43.31 119.03
N TYR A 715 35.30 -42.95 117.92
CA TYR A 715 35.56 -41.76 117.08
C TYR A 715 34.27 -41.07 116.59
N THR A 716 34.17 -39.75 116.66
CA THR A 716 32.90 -39.03 116.34
C THR A 716 32.56 -38.92 114.85
N GLY A 717 33.52 -39.22 113.95
CA GLY A 717 33.36 -39.08 112.50
C GLY A 717 33.63 -37.65 111.98
N ASP A 718 34.00 -37.55 110.70
CA ASP A 718 34.35 -36.31 109.99
C ASP A 718 33.13 -35.69 109.30
N VAL A 719 33.02 -34.37 109.28
CA VAL A 719 31.99 -33.64 108.51
C VAL A 719 32.54 -33.33 107.13
N CYS A 720 31.94 -33.87 106.08
CA CYS A 720 32.31 -33.68 104.67
C CYS A 720 31.27 -32.82 103.90
N CYS A 721 31.69 -32.20 102.80
CA CYS A 721 30.79 -31.58 101.83
C CYS A 721 29.97 -32.66 101.10
N ALA A 722 28.65 -32.49 101.02
CA ALA A 722 27.76 -33.43 100.36
C ALA A 722 27.94 -33.47 98.82
N GLY A 723 28.32 -32.35 98.22
CA GLY A 723 28.47 -32.21 96.75
C GLY A 723 29.75 -32.83 96.20
N CYS A 724 30.90 -32.62 96.83
CA CYS A 724 32.21 -33.10 96.34
C CYS A 724 32.94 -34.07 97.28
N GLY A 725 32.42 -34.31 98.49
CA GLY A 725 33.00 -35.26 99.45
C GLY A 725 34.23 -34.76 100.21
N ALA A 726 34.69 -33.51 100.00
CA ALA A 726 35.81 -32.92 100.73
C ALA A 726 35.53 -32.88 102.24
N VAL A 727 36.50 -33.29 103.07
CA VAL A 727 36.40 -33.21 104.54
C VAL A 727 36.49 -31.74 104.96
N LEU A 728 35.47 -31.25 105.64
CA LEU A 728 35.36 -29.87 106.12
C LEU A 728 35.81 -29.75 107.58
N GLU A 729 35.49 -30.75 108.43
CA GLU A 729 35.88 -30.80 109.84
C GLU A 729 36.19 -32.25 110.25
N GLN A 730 37.27 -32.47 111.01
CA GLN A 730 37.72 -33.80 111.42
C GLN A 730 37.13 -34.19 112.80
N GLY A 731 36.70 -35.43 112.96
CA GLY A 731 36.16 -35.98 114.21
C GLY A 731 37.21 -36.15 115.32
N ALA A 732 36.77 -36.51 116.53
CA ALA A 732 37.62 -36.68 117.72
C ALA A 732 37.48 -38.09 118.35
N VAL A 733 38.53 -38.55 119.04
CA VAL A 733 38.60 -39.86 119.71
C VAL A 733 38.02 -39.79 121.14
N ILE A 734 37.30 -40.83 121.57
CA ILE A 734 36.62 -40.95 122.88
C ILE A 734 37.21 -42.14 123.66
N ALA A 735 37.80 -41.92 124.86
CA ALA A 735 38.59 -42.94 125.57
C ALA A 735 37.84 -43.89 126.53
N ALA A 736 38.31 -45.14 126.71
CA ALA A 736 37.70 -46.22 127.53
C ALA A 736 38.06 -46.23 129.06
N GLY A 737 37.17 -46.71 129.96
CA GLY A 737 37.42 -46.81 131.43
C GLY A 737 36.42 -47.64 132.30
N HIS A 738 36.78 -47.95 133.57
CA HIS A 738 36.04 -48.82 134.53
C HIS A 738 35.28 -48.05 135.65
N GLN A 739 34.18 -48.63 136.18
CA GLN A 739 33.40 -48.10 137.31
C GLN A 739 33.21 -49.17 138.43
N PHE A 740 33.49 -48.83 139.70
CA PHE A 740 33.47 -49.75 140.86
C PHE A 740 32.34 -49.44 141.87
N ARG A 741 31.76 -50.48 142.50
CA ARG A 741 30.80 -50.38 143.63
C ARG A 741 31.10 -51.46 144.68
N ASP A 742 31.04 -51.12 145.97
CA ASP A 742 31.31 -52.04 147.10
C ASP A 742 32.68 -52.77 147.01
N GLY A 743 33.69 -52.05 146.49
CA GLY A 743 35.04 -52.60 146.34
C GLY A 743 35.19 -53.61 145.19
N VAL A 744 34.28 -53.66 144.20
CA VAL A 744 34.34 -54.55 143.02
C VAL A 744 33.94 -53.80 141.73
N CYS A 745 34.65 -53.99 140.60
CA CYS A 745 34.29 -53.37 139.30
C CYS A 745 33.02 -53.99 138.72
N LEU A 746 32.04 -53.16 138.30
CA LEU A 746 30.72 -53.58 137.77
C LEU A 746 30.80 -54.39 136.46
N VAL A 747 31.92 -54.32 135.75
CA VAL A 747 32.14 -55.02 134.48
C VAL A 747 33.18 -56.15 134.61
N CYS A 748 34.13 -56.10 135.57
CA CYS A 748 35.26 -57.06 135.61
C CYS A 748 35.72 -57.63 136.99
N GLY A 749 35.22 -57.17 138.14
CA GLY A 749 35.33 -57.96 139.39
C GLY A 749 36.49 -57.80 140.42
N ALA A 750 37.39 -56.79 140.37
CA ALA A 750 38.59 -56.71 141.27
C ALA A 750 38.42 -55.90 142.61
N GLN A 751 39.14 -56.27 143.70
CA GLN A 751 39.10 -55.68 145.10
C GLN A 751 40.34 -54.86 145.56
N GLN A 752 40.17 -53.92 146.52
CA GLN A 752 41.12 -52.83 146.91
C GLN A 752 41.76 -52.99 148.33
N SER A 753 43.04 -52.62 148.56
CA SER A 753 43.83 -52.85 149.82
C SER A 753 44.54 -51.59 150.44
N PRO A 754 44.99 -51.57 151.74
CA PRO A 754 45.36 -50.31 152.45
C PRO A 754 46.84 -50.14 152.96
N LEU A 755 47.25 -48.85 153.09
CA LEU A 755 48.23 -48.17 153.99
C LEU A 755 49.73 -47.86 153.66
N SER A 756 50.16 -46.65 154.10
CA SER A 756 51.48 -45.96 154.20
C SER A 756 51.95 -45.17 152.96
N GLY A 757 52.54 -43.96 153.00
CA GLY A 757 53.05 -43.03 154.03
C GLY A 757 54.09 -42.08 153.37
N ALA A 758 54.14 -40.79 153.75
CA ALA A 758 54.84 -39.68 153.05
C ALA A 758 56.16 -39.19 153.70
N LEU A 759 57.04 -38.48 152.95
CA LEU A 759 58.00 -37.37 153.30
C LEU A 759 59.02 -37.16 152.13
N GLU A 760 59.08 -36.06 151.34
CA GLU A 760 59.58 -34.66 151.50
C GLU A 760 61.07 -34.36 151.15
N ALA A 761 61.23 -33.50 150.11
CA ALA A 761 62.22 -32.45 149.80
C ALA A 761 63.74 -32.70 149.52
N ALA A 762 64.16 -32.29 148.29
CA ALA A 762 65.19 -31.27 147.95
C ALA A 762 66.22 -31.67 146.85
N GLY A 763 66.42 -30.84 145.80
CA GLY A 763 67.70 -30.78 145.04
C GLY A 763 67.71 -30.48 143.51
N LEU A 764 67.65 -29.19 143.12
CA LEU A 764 68.40 -28.45 142.03
C LEU A 764 68.48 -29.03 140.55
N PRO A 765 69.15 -28.36 139.55
CA PRO A 765 68.61 -27.84 138.26
C PRO A 765 69.05 -28.70 137.02
N VAL A 766 68.77 -28.39 135.72
CA VAL A 766 69.58 -27.55 134.77
C VAL A 766 68.85 -27.19 133.44
N THR A 767 69.28 -26.08 132.83
CA THR A 767 69.01 -25.50 131.48
C THR A 767 70.04 -25.88 130.40
N GLY A 768 69.67 -25.83 129.10
CA GLY A 768 70.53 -25.54 127.93
C GLY A 768 71.56 -26.59 127.48
N ASP A 769 71.44 -27.10 126.25
CA ASP A 769 72.60 -27.57 125.47
C ASP A 769 72.35 -27.42 123.96
N GLU A 770 72.92 -26.36 123.37
CA GLU A 770 72.97 -26.08 121.93
C GLU A 770 74.19 -26.74 121.25
N SER A 771 74.38 -28.06 121.38
CA SER A 771 75.62 -28.71 120.89
C SER A 771 75.46 -29.80 119.82
N ARG A 772 74.29 -29.98 119.18
CA ARG A 772 74.13 -31.07 118.18
C ARG A 772 73.45 -30.69 116.85
N LEU A 773 73.75 -29.48 116.35
CA LEU A 773 73.74 -29.18 114.91
C LEU A 773 74.76 -30.10 114.21
N VAL A 774 74.33 -30.91 113.22
CA VAL A 774 75.11 -31.86 112.38
C VAL A 774 74.94 -33.37 112.70
N ALA A 775 74.21 -33.78 113.73
CA ALA A 775 74.17 -35.20 114.11
C ALA A 775 72.82 -35.91 113.93
N TRP A 776 72.17 -35.83 112.75
CA TRP A 776 71.38 -36.94 112.16
C TRP A 776 71.29 -36.89 110.61
N THR A 777 72.08 -36.04 109.95
CA THR A 777 72.40 -36.18 108.51
C THR A 777 73.24 -37.45 108.31
N LEU A 778 72.60 -38.59 108.04
CA LEU A 778 73.09 -39.79 107.32
C LEU A 778 72.36 -41.06 107.81
N LEU A 779 71.35 -41.51 107.05
CA LEU A 779 70.85 -42.89 106.91
C LEU A 779 69.75 -42.82 105.81
N LEU A 780 70.06 -42.68 104.50
CA LEU A 780 70.64 -43.70 103.59
C LEU A 780 69.99 -45.08 103.82
N THR A 781 69.41 -45.85 102.88
CA THR A 781 69.11 -45.81 101.42
C THR A 781 68.48 -47.17 101.02
N ALA A 782 67.88 -47.24 99.81
CA ALA A 782 67.60 -48.42 98.94
C ALA A 782 66.21 -49.11 99.10
N ALA A 783 65.45 -49.48 98.06
CA ALA A 783 65.63 -49.56 96.60
C ALA A 783 64.23 -49.48 95.90
N GLY A 784 64.04 -48.74 94.79
CA GLY A 784 64.04 -49.25 93.39
C GLY A 784 62.59 -49.26 92.83
N SER A 785 62.22 -48.97 91.57
CA SER A 785 62.94 -48.63 90.33
C SER A 785 61.90 -48.15 89.28
N GLY A 786 62.24 -47.12 88.48
CA GLY A 786 61.96 -46.98 87.03
C GLY A 786 60.59 -46.48 86.50
N LEU A 787 60.45 -45.74 85.38
CA LEU A 787 61.37 -45.18 84.35
C LEU A 787 60.58 -44.18 83.43
N ILE A 788 61.12 -42.96 83.22
CA ILE A 788 61.43 -42.23 81.93
C ILE A 788 60.32 -41.73 80.97
N LEU A 789 60.46 -40.65 80.16
CA LEU A 789 61.15 -39.33 80.16
C LEU A 789 60.92 -38.63 78.77
N CYS A 790 61.25 -37.33 78.73
CA CYS A 790 61.19 -36.27 77.70
C CYS A 790 61.99 -36.40 76.36
N ALA A 791 61.51 -35.61 75.36
CA ALA A 791 62.18 -34.64 74.45
C ALA A 791 63.20 -35.01 73.33
N TRP A 792 63.08 -34.21 72.25
CA TRP A 792 64.12 -33.67 71.32
C TRP A 792 64.48 -34.40 69.99
N VAL A 793 64.54 -33.61 68.90
CA VAL A 793 65.41 -33.68 67.69
C VAL A 793 64.96 -34.40 66.40
N GLN A 794 64.73 -33.54 65.39
CA GLN A 794 65.13 -33.58 63.96
C GLN A 794 64.79 -34.74 63.00
N ARG A 795 64.45 -34.27 61.79
CA ARG A 795 64.81 -34.73 60.42
C ARG A 795 63.85 -35.63 59.64
N ARG A 796 63.42 -35.04 58.50
CA ARG A 796 63.40 -35.56 57.12
C ARG A 796 62.67 -36.89 56.85
N ALA A 797 61.63 -36.85 56.02
CA ALA A 797 61.70 -37.14 54.57
C ALA A 797 60.38 -37.72 54.00
N LYS A 798 60.06 -37.25 52.77
CA LYS A 798 59.48 -37.98 51.63
C LYS A 798 57.98 -38.34 51.59
N ALA A 799 57.30 -37.64 50.68
CA ALA A 799 56.75 -38.12 49.39
C ALA A 799 55.47 -38.95 49.34
N LYS A 800 54.44 -38.39 48.68
CA LYS A 800 53.72 -38.83 47.44
C LYS A 800 52.30 -38.23 47.49
N ASP A 801 51.88 -37.31 46.62
CA ASP A 801 51.62 -37.38 45.15
C ASP A 801 50.24 -37.99 44.81
N THR A 802 49.68 -37.49 43.69
CA THR A 802 48.49 -37.88 42.88
C THR A 802 47.08 -37.32 43.19
N SER A 803 46.68 -36.33 42.36
CA SER A 803 45.54 -36.27 41.38
C SER A 803 44.09 -36.53 41.84
N SER A 804 43.01 -35.96 41.30
CA SER A 804 42.63 -35.22 40.07
C SER A 804 41.25 -34.56 40.36
N GLU A 805 41.03 -33.26 40.12
CA GLU A 805 40.38 -32.66 38.93
C GLU A 805 39.13 -33.38 38.37
N ASP A 806 37.99 -32.73 38.65
CA ASP A 806 36.79 -32.41 37.85
C ASP A 806 36.16 -33.42 36.87
#